data_AF-A0A351YUW8-F1
#
_entry.id   AF-A0A351YUW8-F1
#
_cell.length_a   1.000
_cell.length_b   1.000
_cell.length_c   1.000
_cell.angle_alpha   90.00
_cell.angle_beta   90.00
_cell.angle_gamma   90.00
#
_symmetry.space_group_name_H-M   'P 1'
#
loop_
_entity.id
_entity.type
_entity.pdbx_description
1 polymer ?
#
loop_
_entity_poly.entity_id
_entity_poly.type
_entity_poly.pdbx_seq_one_letter_code
_entity_poly.pdbx_strand_id
1 'polypeptide(L)'
;MKQFSFALKAFARCLVLGLTIFSSATVSARTIRVPSLETYKFLSNDPPRSLRMYYSDYLSLLAQRCDWQYEYVDLGYADSAAEANETALRLLNEGKLDLIFDVTEQDSSAKIFYSSNPSVTKHIILVESYKESDFNNANLKRMAGATASASPDSPFQQKLLEEFSARNGLNLRVVLLPLGRYIEEEFIKNGIEACTQTLSFPVEEQKIIQKLGEYRVFFASRDKGIIQALDKGVSEILREDPLRFATMMAGPNRGQAFYLGNPSEQEIAYIKDHSPVHVLETNIGDDLTELLNVKNEFWKKVSSISGMDFVVDSVKRPDNTEFLPGISEIPQPVTSDSKKGGMGLRCTNAFYSVNAVLICAPGHTIEEFTTSLQRKQGVETTESIAIPLDMMNIVPFFRERFISFDAKPMKSVEECLRAIATGKCNAAIINHTYLDHLFKLGRFKSLQKQQKAVYDVPMCIYVSLDRPDVMISILNRAFAQFPYNYYNKLSEQQALYARDLLSRQRNRSIMVSSLSGILILFVICVLFVVIYHIKKLRHKMEYDDLTKIHSLNGFEKATGKMLRYKKGNFLLTELNVRDFSFINRIYGTEKGDKILISIAKQIMQCYGKHKDTVLGRGYADNFYIFQRIQDKESSCLNNMESEISLMQDMIGKSENIHLVIKSGNAVSDGSESLKILISRAGYARKSNHDSMVENFSVYNEQLKAQRENEEFIENNIEEALKNEEFMVYYQPKTCLDKQTICGAEALVRWKSKDGLVPPDRFIPVLEKNGLVGKLDNYVYETVFKYMNRLMAENVPLVPVSLNISRLNYNLKAFIENLNSLVAKYGIPKRYIELEIEERFAGANDDFIKDFIERLHREDFKVSMDDFGSGSSSLNMLSEIPVDIIKFDQRFLHHAEYSQASRIVLTSMIKMVHNLGKLTVCEGVETEKHVELLRSVGCNVAQGYYYSKPLNERDFKYYILTH
;
A
#
# COMPACT_ATOMS: atom_id res chain seq x y z
N MET A 1 48.48 -27.32 15.35
CA MET A 1 49.55 -26.99 16.32
C MET A 1 50.41 -28.24 16.49
N LYS A 2 51.73 -28.26 16.37
CA LYS A 2 52.76 -27.19 16.37
C LYS A 2 53.74 -27.41 15.21
N GLN A 3 54.02 -26.36 14.41
CA GLN A 3 55.27 -26.15 13.60
C GLN A 3 55.20 -24.90 12.70
N PHE A 4 54.05 -24.20 12.66
CA PHE A 4 54.06 -22.74 12.53
C PHE A 4 54.98 -22.15 13.62
N SER A 5 56.13 -21.57 13.25
CA SER A 5 56.85 -20.49 13.99
C SER A 5 58.21 -20.11 13.36
N PHE A 6 58.90 -21.00 12.62
CA PHE A 6 60.35 -20.82 12.41
C PHE A 6 60.82 -20.15 11.09
N ALA A 7 60.06 -20.24 9.99
CA ALA A 7 60.54 -19.74 8.67
C ALA A 7 60.35 -18.22 8.45
N LEU A 8 59.48 -17.55 9.22
CA LEU A 8 59.11 -16.14 9.02
C LEU A 8 60.18 -15.12 9.50
N LYS A 9 61.46 -15.53 9.55
CA LYS A 9 62.58 -14.67 10.00
C LYS A 9 63.83 -14.71 9.09
N ALA A 10 63.81 -15.47 7.99
CA ALA A 10 65.05 -15.76 7.23
C ALA A 10 65.26 -14.95 5.92
N PHE A 11 64.21 -14.55 5.19
CA PHE A 11 64.39 -14.09 3.78
C PHE A 11 64.29 -12.57 3.53
N ALA A 12 64.20 -11.75 4.58
CA ALA A 12 64.10 -10.29 4.46
C ALA A 12 65.48 -9.56 4.36
N ARG A 13 66.54 -10.24 3.90
CA ARG A 13 67.91 -9.68 3.81
C ARG A 13 68.74 -10.28 2.65
N CYS A 14 68.63 -9.69 1.46
CA CYS A 14 69.66 -9.52 0.40
C CYS A 14 68.98 -8.85 -0.83
N LEU A 15 69.25 -7.57 -1.10
CA LEU A 15 70.12 -7.04 -2.19
C LEU A 15 69.63 -7.40 -3.63
N VAL A 16 69.34 -6.51 -4.59
CA VAL A 16 69.81 -5.14 -4.97
C VAL A 16 71.21 -5.10 -5.59
N LEU A 17 71.30 -4.99 -6.95
CA LEU A 17 72.23 -4.16 -7.77
C LEU A 17 72.36 -4.65 -9.25
N GLY A 18 72.50 -3.73 -10.22
CA GLY A 18 73.08 -4.00 -11.56
C GLY A 18 72.40 -3.37 -12.79
N LEU A 19 72.98 -2.31 -13.38
CA LEU A 19 72.50 -1.60 -14.58
C LEU A 19 73.67 -0.93 -15.36
N THR A 20 73.73 -1.05 -16.70
CA THR A 20 74.63 -0.33 -17.67
C THR A 20 74.29 -0.78 -19.12
N ILE A 21 74.79 -0.23 -20.25
CA ILE A 21 74.95 1.14 -20.84
C ILE A 21 75.78 0.98 -22.16
N PHE A 22 75.48 1.70 -23.27
CA PHE A 22 76.44 2.40 -24.18
C PHE A 22 75.83 3.01 -25.48
N SER A 23 76.56 3.94 -26.12
CA SER A 23 76.09 4.96 -27.10
C SER A 23 76.97 5.12 -28.37
N SER A 24 76.60 6.06 -29.25
CA SER A 24 77.11 6.31 -30.63
C SER A 24 78.12 7.48 -30.78
N ALA A 25 78.51 7.82 -32.03
CA ALA A 25 79.38 8.97 -32.41
C ALA A 25 78.95 9.64 -33.75
N THR A 26 79.31 10.91 -33.98
CA THR A 26 78.83 11.79 -35.08
C THR A 26 79.90 12.74 -35.67
N VAL A 27 79.60 13.38 -36.81
CA VAL A 27 80.42 14.41 -37.52
C VAL A 27 79.65 15.74 -37.59
N SER A 28 80.34 16.88 -37.77
CA SER A 28 79.82 18.27 -37.67
C SER A 28 79.42 18.89 -39.03
N ALA A 29 78.37 19.72 -39.05
CA ALA A 29 77.78 20.36 -40.25
C ALA A 29 78.10 21.88 -40.37
N ARG A 30 77.85 22.49 -41.54
CA ARG A 30 78.07 23.94 -41.83
C ARG A 30 77.06 24.82 -41.05
N THR A 31 77.44 26.03 -40.64
CA THR A 31 76.53 27.01 -40.00
C THR A 31 76.17 28.16 -40.96
N ILE A 32 74.91 28.60 -40.95
CA ILE A 32 74.38 29.72 -41.76
C ILE A 32 73.65 30.73 -40.85
N ARG A 33 74.03 32.01 -40.90
CA ARG A 33 73.40 33.07 -40.09
C ARG A 33 72.14 33.61 -40.76
N VAL A 34 71.01 33.52 -40.05
CA VAL A 34 69.67 33.96 -40.49
C VAL A 34 69.06 34.92 -39.47
N PRO A 35 68.12 35.79 -39.87
CA PRO A 35 67.43 36.66 -38.91
C PRO A 35 66.58 35.83 -37.93
N SER A 36 66.49 36.31 -36.69
CA SER A 36 65.60 35.74 -35.67
C SER A 36 64.14 35.79 -36.12
N LEU A 37 63.39 34.71 -35.85
CA LEU A 37 61.95 34.61 -36.14
C LEU A 37 61.08 35.42 -35.16
N GLU A 38 61.67 36.09 -34.16
CA GLU A 38 60.92 36.79 -33.10
C GLU A 38 60.62 38.26 -33.40
N THR A 39 61.31 38.89 -34.36
CA THR A 39 61.29 40.36 -34.57
C THR A 39 60.09 40.91 -35.35
N TYR A 40 59.13 40.06 -35.75
CA TYR A 40 57.87 40.50 -36.37
C TYR A 40 56.76 40.63 -35.32
N LYS A 41 56.59 41.84 -34.76
CA LYS A 41 55.48 42.12 -33.86
C LYS A 41 54.20 42.41 -34.67
N PHE A 42 53.55 41.36 -35.17
CA PHE A 42 52.15 41.45 -35.58
C PHE A 42 51.34 42.02 -34.39
N LEU A 43 50.51 43.04 -34.64
CA LEU A 43 49.84 43.86 -33.63
C LEU A 43 48.94 43.05 -32.67
N SER A 44 49.51 42.46 -31.62
CA SER A 44 48.90 42.06 -30.34
C SER A 44 49.90 41.28 -29.47
N ASN A 45 49.70 41.27 -28.15
CA ASN A 45 50.68 40.78 -27.16
C ASN A 45 50.74 39.25 -26.96
N ASP A 46 50.28 38.43 -27.92
CA ASP A 46 50.57 36.98 -27.90
C ASP A 46 50.45 36.34 -29.29
N PRO A 47 51.53 36.30 -30.10
CA PRO A 47 51.60 35.44 -31.27
C PRO A 47 51.59 33.98 -30.77
N PRO A 48 50.68 33.11 -31.23
CA PRO A 48 50.70 31.71 -30.80
C PRO A 48 52.03 31.08 -31.23
N ARG A 49 52.64 30.30 -30.33
CA ARG A 49 53.90 29.56 -30.55
C ARG A 49 53.95 28.80 -31.89
N SER A 50 52.79 28.41 -32.43
CA SER A 50 52.65 27.68 -33.69
C SER A 50 53.30 28.35 -34.91
N LEU A 51 53.14 29.66 -35.13
CA LEU A 51 53.73 30.31 -36.31
C LEU A 51 55.26 30.36 -36.27
N ARG A 52 55.86 30.55 -35.08
CA ARG A 52 57.31 30.42 -34.87
C ARG A 52 57.76 28.97 -35.11
N MET A 53 56.99 28.00 -34.63
CA MET A 53 57.27 26.58 -34.85
C MET A 53 57.23 26.19 -36.33
N TYR A 54 56.22 26.59 -37.11
CA TYR A 54 56.11 26.13 -38.51
C TYR A 54 57.25 26.62 -39.42
N TYR A 55 57.69 27.87 -39.28
CA TYR A 55 58.90 28.34 -39.97
C TYR A 55 60.16 27.65 -39.44
N SER A 56 60.27 27.43 -38.12
CA SER A 56 61.38 26.68 -37.52
C SER A 56 61.43 25.23 -38.01
N ASP A 57 60.30 24.55 -38.17
CA ASP A 57 60.18 23.18 -38.64
C ASP A 57 60.50 23.08 -40.14
N TYR A 58 60.04 24.04 -40.95
CA TYR A 58 60.36 24.09 -42.38
C TYR A 58 61.85 24.42 -42.61
N LEU A 59 62.41 25.36 -41.84
CA LEU A 59 63.85 25.60 -41.82
C LEU A 59 64.61 24.36 -41.33
N SER A 60 64.15 23.65 -40.29
CA SER A 60 64.78 22.41 -39.82
C SER A 60 64.76 21.30 -40.89
N LEU A 61 63.69 21.19 -41.66
CA LEU A 61 63.61 20.28 -42.80
C LEU A 61 64.56 20.71 -43.93
N LEU A 62 64.63 22.00 -44.25
CA LEU A 62 65.60 22.52 -45.23
C LEU A 62 67.05 22.34 -44.77
N ALA A 63 67.33 22.49 -43.47
CA ALA A 63 68.64 22.24 -42.87
C ALA A 63 69.09 20.79 -43.05
N GLN A 64 68.19 19.82 -42.87
CA GLN A 64 68.44 18.41 -43.17
C GLN A 64 68.71 18.14 -44.66
N ARG A 65 68.07 18.87 -45.58
CA ARG A 65 68.28 18.71 -47.03
C ARG A 65 69.49 19.47 -47.57
N CYS A 66 69.91 20.55 -46.91
CA CYS A 66 71.04 21.40 -47.30
C CYS A 66 72.35 21.06 -46.54
N ASP A 67 72.30 20.12 -45.59
CA ASP A 67 73.42 19.67 -44.74
C ASP A 67 74.11 20.81 -43.97
N TRP A 68 73.28 21.62 -43.30
CA TRP A 68 73.74 22.75 -42.48
C TRP A 68 72.87 22.96 -41.23
N GLN A 69 73.27 23.88 -40.36
CA GLN A 69 72.53 24.36 -39.21
C GLN A 69 72.38 25.89 -39.27
N TYR A 70 71.35 26.42 -38.61
CA TYR A 70 71.09 27.86 -38.57
C TYR A 70 71.56 28.49 -37.26
N GLU A 71 72.20 29.64 -37.36
CA GLU A 71 72.47 30.56 -36.26
C GLU A 71 71.52 31.75 -36.40
N TYR A 72 70.73 32.05 -35.36
CA TYR A 72 69.72 33.10 -35.40
C TYR A 72 70.27 34.41 -34.83
N VAL A 73 70.26 35.47 -35.65
CA VAL A 73 70.74 36.81 -35.31
C VAL A 73 69.53 37.72 -35.05
N ASP A 74 69.46 38.31 -33.87
CA ASP A 74 68.41 39.29 -33.53
C ASP A 74 68.54 40.56 -34.38
N LEU A 75 67.43 41.02 -34.98
CA LEU A 75 67.36 42.24 -35.77
C LEU A 75 67.14 43.50 -34.91
N GLY A 76 66.71 43.33 -33.66
CA GLY A 76 66.22 44.43 -32.83
C GLY A 76 64.75 44.79 -33.12
N TYR A 77 64.25 45.79 -32.41
CA TYR A 77 62.85 46.22 -32.47
C TYR A 77 62.52 46.92 -33.80
N ALA A 78 61.43 46.50 -34.46
CA ALA A 78 60.85 47.13 -35.65
C ALA A 78 59.31 47.19 -35.48
N ASP A 79 58.69 48.28 -35.92
CA ASP A 79 57.24 48.50 -35.79
C ASP A 79 56.44 47.90 -36.96
N SER A 80 57.11 47.50 -38.06
CA SER A 80 56.47 46.83 -39.20
C SER A 80 57.32 45.72 -39.83
N ALA A 81 56.67 44.81 -40.58
CA ALA A 81 57.36 43.78 -41.35
C ALA A 81 58.22 44.35 -42.49
N ALA A 82 57.85 45.52 -43.03
CA ALA A 82 58.65 46.23 -44.04
C ALA A 82 59.97 46.74 -43.43
N GLU A 83 59.91 47.39 -42.26
CA GLU A 83 61.08 47.89 -41.54
C GLU A 83 62.02 46.75 -41.06
N ALA A 84 61.44 45.63 -40.62
CA ALA A 84 62.21 44.42 -40.31
C ALA A 84 62.91 43.85 -41.56
N ASN A 85 62.22 43.83 -42.71
CA ASN A 85 62.80 43.39 -43.99
C ASN A 85 63.92 44.32 -44.47
N GLU A 86 63.75 45.65 -44.39
CA GLU A 86 64.81 46.62 -44.69
C GLU A 86 66.02 46.45 -43.77
N THR A 87 65.79 46.22 -42.47
CA THR A 87 66.85 45.95 -41.49
C THR A 87 67.58 44.65 -41.80
N ALA A 88 66.87 43.59 -42.17
CA ALA A 88 67.45 42.31 -42.59
C ALA A 88 68.28 42.46 -43.89
N LEU A 89 67.76 43.19 -44.89
CA LEU A 89 68.49 43.53 -46.12
C LEU A 89 69.76 44.35 -45.83
N ARG A 90 69.71 45.30 -44.91
CA ARG A 90 70.89 46.06 -44.46
C ARG A 90 71.92 45.15 -43.80
N LEU A 91 71.52 44.28 -42.87
CA LEU A 91 72.45 43.37 -42.17
C LEU A 91 73.03 42.28 -43.09
N LEU A 92 72.29 41.85 -44.12
CA LEU A 92 72.82 41.01 -45.21
C LEU A 92 73.89 41.77 -46.01
N ASN A 93 73.64 43.03 -46.36
CA ASN A 93 74.61 43.89 -47.04
C ASN A 93 75.84 44.23 -46.19
N GLU A 94 75.71 44.28 -44.86
CA GLU A 94 76.83 44.38 -43.91
C GLU A 94 77.56 43.05 -43.66
N GLY A 95 77.08 41.92 -44.19
CA GLY A 95 77.70 40.58 -44.01
C GLY A 95 77.51 39.96 -42.62
N LYS A 96 76.57 40.52 -41.83
CA LYS A 96 76.17 40.01 -40.51
C LYS A 96 75.15 38.87 -40.61
N LEU A 97 74.40 38.82 -41.71
CA LEU A 97 73.54 37.71 -42.11
C LEU A 97 74.12 37.03 -43.36
N ASP A 98 73.90 35.73 -43.48
CA ASP A 98 74.25 34.94 -44.67
C ASP A 98 73.02 34.68 -45.56
N LEU A 99 71.82 34.66 -44.98
CA LEU A 99 70.55 34.36 -45.65
C LEU A 99 69.39 35.13 -45.01
N ILE A 100 68.48 35.67 -45.82
CA ILE A 100 67.19 36.24 -45.39
C ILE A 100 66.01 35.60 -46.14
N PHE A 101 64.81 35.74 -45.58
CA PHE A 101 63.56 35.15 -46.08
C PHE A 101 62.41 36.19 -46.04
N ASP A 102 61.26 35.84 -46.62
CA ASP A 102 60.07 36.71 -46.79
C ASP A 102 60.34 38.02 -47.59
N VAL A 103 61.28 37.96 -48.55
CA VAL A 103 61.60 39.10 -49.45
C VAL A 103 60.67 39.12 -50.66
N THR A 104 60.13 40.31 -50.96
CA THR A 104 58.94 40.50 -51.79
C THR A 104 59.23 41.04 -53.19
N GLU A 105 60.28 41.86 -53.34
CA GLU A 105 60.70 42.46 -54.61
C GLU A 105 62.11 42.02 -55.01
N GLN A 106 62.28 41.76 -56.31
CA GLN A 106 63.58 41.50 -56.94
C GLN A 106 64.25 42.83 -57.30
N ASP A 107 64.79 43.53 -56.31
CA ASP A 107 65.56 44.75 -56.58
C ASP A 107 66.83 44.40 -57.36
N SER A 108 66.90 44.90 -58.58
CA SER A 108 67.95 44.59 -59.55
C SER A 108 69.24 45.40 -59.31
N SER A 109 69.28 46.26 -58.30
CA SER A 109 70.34 47.25 -58.09
C SER A 109 71.45 46.84 -57.10
N ALA A 110 71.32 45.71 -56.38
CA ALA A 110 72.27 45.24 -55.37
C ALA A 110 72.89 43.86 -55.70
N LYS A 111 74.08 43.55 -55.15
CA LYS A 111 74.77 42.26 -55.29
C LYS A 111 74.12 41.16 -54.43
N ILE A 112 72.86 40.84 -54.68
CA ILE A 112 72.04 39.86 -53.95
C ILE A 112 71.46 38.86 -54.97
N PHE A 113 71.40 37.58 -54.59
CA PHE A 113 70.79 36.50 -55.37
C PHE A 113 69.50 36.04 -54.68
N TYR A 114 68.46 35.77 -55.47
CA TYR A 114 67.14 35.30 -55.03
C TYR A 114 66.92 33.84 -55.41
N SER A 115 66.13 33.09 -54.64
CA SER A 115 65.71 31.73 -54.98
C SER A 115 64.82 31.67 -56.22
N SER A 116 64.95 30.60 -56.99
CA SER A 116 64.13 30.30 -58.18
C SER A 116 62.72 29.85 -57.77
N ASN A 117 62.63 29.06 -56.70
CA ASN A 117 61.35 28.74 -56.06
C ASN A 117 61.00 29.82 -55.01
N PRO A 118 59.72 30.21 -54.87
CA PRO A 118 59.30 31.03 -53.74
C PRO A 118 59.51 30.26 -52.42
N SER A 119 59.99 30.96 -51.39
CA SER A 119 60.06 30.43 -50.03
C SER A 119 58.66 30.18 -49.46
N VAL A 120 57.69 31.02 -49.85
CA VAL A 120 56.27 30.95 -49.47
C VAL A 120 55.41 31.44 -50.64
N THR A 121 54.34 30.71 -50.97
CA THR A 121 53.22 31.26 -51.77
C THR A 121 52.03 31.51 -50.86
N LYS A 122 51.74 32.79 -50.63
CA LYS A 122 50.63 33.32 -49.81
C LYS A 122 49.44 33.54 -50.75
N HIS A 123 48.34 32.80 -50.59
CA HIS A 123 47.13 33.04 -51.39
C HIS A 123 46.24 34.10 -50.73
N ILE A 124 45.75 35.07 -51.51
CA ILE A 124 44.85 36.13 -51.05
C ILE A 124 43.40 35.72 -51.35
N ILE A 125 42.56 35.78 -50.32
CA ILE A 125 41.12 35.50 -50.36
C ILE A 125 40.33 36.73 -49.93
N LEU A 126 39.07 36.80 -50.36
CA LEU A 126 38.05 37.72 -49.85
C LEU A 126 37.16 36.97 -48.85
N VAL A 127 36.95 37.52 -47.66
CA VAL A 127 36.13 36.92 -46.58
C VAL A 127 35.03 37.87 -46.09
N GLU A 128 33.89 37.33 -45.66
CA GLU A 128 32.84 38.02 -44.90
C GLU A 128 32.81 37.59 -43.42
N SER A 129 32.29 38.46 -42.54
CA SER A 129 31.99 38.16 -41.13
C SER A 129 30.65 37.44 -41.01
N TYR A 130 30.54 36.46 -40.10
CA TYR A 130 29.39 35.54 -40.06
C TYR A 130 28.19 36.06 -39.22
N LYS A 131 27.81 37.33 -39.40
CA LYS A 131 26.60 37.94 -38.80
C LYS A 131 25.54 38.25 -39.85
N GLU A 132 24.80 37.22 -40.24
CA GLU A 132 23.58 37.29 -41.08
C GLU A 132 23.73 38.14 -42.37
N SER A 133 24.93 38.16 -42.97
CA SER A 133 25.15 38.64 -44.34
C SER A 133 24.92 37.52 -45.36
N ASP A 134 24.15 37.85 -46.41
CA ASP A 134 23.59 36.87 -47.34
C ASP A 134 24.49 36.66 -48.59
N PHE A 135 25.81 36.80 -48.44
CA PHE A 135 26.77 36.63 -49.56
C PHE A 135 27.19 35.17 -49.69
N ASN A 136 26.66 34.46 -50.68
CA ASN A 136 27.20 33.16 -51.09
C ASN A 136 28.05 33.35 -52.36
N ASN A 137 29.02 32.46 -52.60
CA ASN A 137 29.81 32.44 -53.84
C ASN A 137 28.89 32.33 -55.08
N ALA A 138 27.74 31.67 -54.92
CA ALA A 138 26.66 31.63 -55.92
C ALA A 138 25.94 32.97 -56.22
N ASN A 139 26.21 34.06 -55.50
CA ASN A 139 25.41 35.30 -55.58
C ASN A 139 26.22 36.61 -55.46
N LEU A 140 27.40 36.65 -56.10
CA LEU A 140 28.34 37.79 -56.11
C LEU A 140 27.71 39.16 -56.43
N LYS A 141 26.62 39.20 -57.22
CA LYS A 141 25.88 40.44 -57.56
C LYS A 141 25.44 41.26 -56.35
N ARG A 142 25.23 40.61 -55.20
CA ARG A 142 24.84 41.29 -53.96
C ARG A 142 25.92 42.23 -53.44
N MET A 143 27.20 42.00 -53.75
CA MET A 143 28.33 42.82 -53.27
C MET A 143 28.47 44.18 -53.98
N ALA A 144 27.57 44.52 -54.90
CA ALA A 144 27.66 45.78 -55.65
C ALA A 144 27.58 47.00 -54.71
N GLY A 145 28.64 47.81 -54.69
CA GLY A 145 28.77 49.01 -53.84
C GLY A 145 29.20 48.76 -52.39
N ALA A 146 29.51 47.51 -52.00
CA ALA A 146 29.93 47.18 -50.63
C ALA A 146 31.30 47.78 -50.27
N THR A 147 31.52 48.01 -48.97
CA THR A 147 32.79 48.44 -48.40
C THR A 147 33.67 47.24 -48.13
N ALA A 148 34.85 47.20 -48.76
CA ALA A 148 35.80 46.10 -48.61
C ALA A 148 37.16 46.61 -48.14
N SER A 149 37.85 45.86 -47.29
CA SER A 149 39.12 46.30 -46.70
C SER A 149 40.34 45.53 -47.18
N ALA A 150 41.49 46.23 -47.15
CA ALA A 150 42.82 45.67 -47.41
C ALA A 150 43.85 46.19 -46.39
N SER A 151 44.94 45.44 -46.19
CA SER A 151 46.00 45.84 -45.26
C SER A 151 46.83 47.03 -45.82
N PRO A 152 47.07 48.09 -45.04
CA PRO A 152 47.93 49.21 -45.44
C PRO A 152 49.38 48.78 -45.64
N ASP A 153 49.82 47.71 -44.97
CA ASP A 153 51.16 47.14 -45.08
C ASP A 153 51.36 46.32 -46.37
N SER A 154 50.33 46.20 -47.22
CA SER A 154 50.35 45.37 -48.43
C SER A 154 49.61 46.02 -49.61
N PRO A 155 50.27 46.91 -50.39
CA PRO A 155 49.72 47.50 -51.62
C PRO A 155 49.18 46.46 -52.63
N PHE A 156 49.72 45.24 -52.59
CA PHE A 156 49.29 44.13 -53.43
C PHE A 156 47.86 43.64 -53.13
N GLN A 157 47.45 43.63 -51.85
CA GLN A 157 46.09 43.20 -51.46
C GLN A 157 45.03 44.19 -51.97
N GLN A 158 45.29 45.49 -51.80
CA GLN A 158 44.47 46.56 -52.35
C GLN A 158 44.29 46.39 -53.86
N LYS A 159 45.40 46.22 -54.60
CA LYS A 159 45.37 46.05 -56.06
C LYS A 159 44.53 44.84 -56.49
N LEU A 160 44.69 43.68 -55.85
CA LEU A 160 43.89 42.49 -56.18
C LEU A 160 42.39 42.69 -55.92
N LEU A 161 42.03 43.41 -54.86
CA LEU A 161 40.64 43.73 -54.52
C LEU A 161 40.02 44.68 -55.56
N GLU A 162 40.76 45.70 -55.98
CA GLU A 162 40.36 46.65 -57.03
C GLU A 162 40.19 45.95 -58.39
N GLU A 163 41.12 45.07 -58.77
CA GLU A 163 41.01 44.26 -60.00
C GLU A 163 39.80 43.31 -59.95
N PHE A 164 39.55 42.66 -58.81
CA PHE A 164 38.38 41.79 -58.63
C PHE A 164 37.05 42.57 -58.73
N SER A 165 37.00 43.74 -58.10
CA SER A 165 35.87 44.67 -58.18
C SER A 165 35.55 45.06 -59.63
N ALA A 166 36.59 45.44 -60.39
CA ALA A 166 36.45 45.83 -61.79
C ALA A 166 36.00 44.67 -62.69
N ARG A 167 36.62 43.49 -62.58
CA ARG A 167 36.31 42.31 -63.41
C ARG A 167 34.86 41.82 -63.23
N ASN A 168 34.29 42.00 -62.04
CA ASN A 168 32.93 41.54 -61.71
C ASN A 168 31.88 42.67 -61.72
N GLY A 169 32.27 43.91 -62.03
CA GLY A 169 31.37 45.07 -62.07
C GLY A 169 30.79 45.48 -60.71
N LEU A 170 31.54 45.25 -59.61
CA LEU A 170 31.03 45.38 -58.24
C LEU A 170 31.18 46.79 -57.65
N ASN A 171 32.04 47.66 -58.18
CA ASN A 171 32.24 49.03 -57.66
C ASN A 171 32.47 49.09 -56.13
N LEU A 172 33.25 48.16 -55.58
CA LEU A 172 33.59 48.09 -54.16
C LEU A 172 34.28 49.37 -53.67
N ARG A 173 33.91 49.85 -52.48
CA ARG A 173 34.59 50.95 -51.79
C ARG A 173 35.74 50.38 -50.96
N VAL A 174 36.98 50.59 -51.41
CA VAL A 174 38.16 50.04 -50.71
C VAL A 174 38.58 50.94 -49.55
N VAL A 175 38.85 50.34 -48.38
CA VAL A 175 39.35 51.03 -47.18
C VAL A 175 40.60 50.32 -46.66
N LEU A 176 41.65 51.09 -46.33
CA LEU A 176 42.89 50.54 -45.77
C LEU A 176 42.81 50.49 -44.23
N LEU A 177 42.91 49.29 -43.65
CA LEU A 177 42.93 49.09 -42.19
C LEU A 177 43.96 48.02 -41.79
N PRO A 178 44.72 48.21 -40.69
CA PRO A 178 45.66 47.23 -40.16
C PRO A 178 44.91 46.07 -39.47
N LEU A 179 44.42 45.12 -40.27
CA LEU A 179 43.54 44.05 -39.81
C LEU A 179 44.35 42.84 -39.30
N GLY A 180 44.37 42.69 -37.97
CA GLY A 180 44.90 41.54 -37.25
C GLY A 180 43.82 40.48 -36.97
N ARG A 181 44.01 39.64 -35.94
CA ARG A 181 43.11 38.52 -35.59
C ARG A 181 41.67 38.91 -35.19
N TYR A 182 41.41 40.19 -34.92
CA TYR A 182 40.13 40.73 -34.42
C TYR A 182 39.23 41.25 -35.55
N ILE A 183 39.20 40.52 -36.67
CA ILE A 183 38.56 40.97 -37.90
C ILE A 183 37.05 41.21 -37.71
N GLU A 184 36.35 40.37 -36.95
CA GLU A 184 34.90 40.55 -36.70
C GLU A 184 34.56 41.84 -35.96
N GLU A 185 35.33 42.20 -34.92
CA GLU A 185 35.10 43.43 -34.15
C GLU A 185 35.27 44.66 -35.04
N GLU A 186 36.30 44.68 -35.90
CA GLU A 186 36.56 45.77 -36.83
C GLU A 186 35.59 45.80 -38.03
N PHE A 187 35.05 44.67 -38.49
CA PHE A 187 33.96 44.62 -39.48
C PHE A 187 32.71 45.35 -38.95
N ILE A 188 32.26 44.95 -37.76
CA ILE A 188 31.06 45.49 -37.13
C ILE A 188 31.23 46.97 -36.79
N LYS A 189 32.39 47.34 -36.25
CA LYS A 189 32.68 48.68 -35.73
C LYS A 189 32.88 49.73 -36.84
N ASN A 190 33.40 49.34 -38.01
CA ASN A 190 33.67 50.27 -39.12
C ASN A 190 32.67 50.13 -40.29
N GLY A 191 31.70 49.20 -40.22
CA GLY A 191 30.73 48.98 -41.29
C GLY A 191 31.37 48.42 -42.57
N ILE A 192 32.23 47.41 -42.40
CA ILE A 192 32.92 46.74 -43.51
C ILE A 192 32.26 45.39 -43.74
N GLU A 193 31.80 45.14 -44.97
CA GLU A 193 31.12 43.89 -45.33
C GLU A 193 32.09 42.79 -45.79
N ALA A 194 33.29 43.14 -46.28
CA ALA A 194 34.29 42.15 -46.72
C ALA A 194 35.75 42.59 -46.49
N CYS A 195 36.69 41.64 -46.43
CA CYS A 195 38.13 41.93 -46.25
C CYS A 195 39.00 40.99 -47.07
N THR A 196 40.13 41.49 -47.57
CA THR A 196 41.20 40.63 -48.08
C THR A 196 42.00 40.02 -46.93
N GLN A 197 42.19 38.71 -46.95
CA GLN A 197 43.00 37.99 -45.98
C GLN A 197 43.97 37.05 -46.71
N THR A 198 45.11 36.73 -46.10
CA THR A 198 45.99 35.66 -46.57
C THR A 198 45.54 34.33 -45.96
N LEU A 199 45.42 33.28 -46.78
CA LEU A 199 45.02 31.91 -46.38
C LEU A 199 45.88 31.24 -45.28
N SER A 200 47.01 31.85 -44.92
CA SER A 200 47.85 31.47 -43.78
C SER A 200 47.21 31.77 -42.41
N PHE A 201 46.18 32.64 -42.35
CA PHE A 201 45.50 33.01 -41.09
C PHE A 201 44.22 32.19 -40.85
N PRO A 202 43.76 32.07 -39.58
CA PRO A 202 42.48 31.46 -39.28
C PRO A 202 41.32 32.22 -39.91
N VAL A 203 40.48 31.48 -40.62
CA VAL A 203 39.13 31.87 -41.04
C VAL A 203 38.18 31.23 -40.00
N GLU A 204 38.28 31.68 -38.76
CA GLU A 204 37.38 31.29 -37.67
C GLU A 204 36.16 32.22 -37.72
N GLU A 205 34.96 31.65 -37.73
CA GLU A 205 33.67 32.39 -37.77
C GLU A 205 33.57 33.39 -38.94
N GLN A 206 34.11 33.00 -40.08
CA GLN A 206 34.13 33.77 -41.33
C GLN A 206 33.86 32.86 -42.52
N LYS A 207 33.43 33.45 -43.64
CA LYS A 207 33.17 32.69 -44.87
C LYS A 207 34.00 33.23 -46.02
N ILE A 208 34.67 32.32 -46.73
CA ILE A 208 35.45 32.65 -47.91
C ILE A 208 34.49 32.91 -49.07
N ILE A 209 34.52 34.13 -49.61
CA ILE A 209 33.77 34.53 -50.79
C ILE A 209 34.48 34.04 -52.06
N GLN A 210 35.77 34.37 -52.22
CA GLN A 210 36.52 34.13 -53.46
C GLN A 210 38.05 34.15 -53.25
N LYS A 211 38.81 33.34 -54.02
CA LYS A 211 40.27 33.50 -54.16
C LYS A 211 40.58 34.62 -55.15
N LEU A 212 41.32 35.64 -54.70
CA LEU A 212 41.64 36.84 -55.48
C LEU A 212 42.97 36.72 -56.23
N GLY A 213 43.99 36.10 -55.64
CA GLY A 213 45.31 35.99 -56.27
C GLY A 213 46.38 35.31 -55.40
N GLU A 214 47.64 35.44 -55.82
CA GLU A 214 48.79 34.79 -55.18
C GLU A 214 49.92 35.79 -54.99
N TYR A 215 50.47 35.84 -53.78
CA TYR A 215 51.60 36.65 -53.38
C TYR A 215 52.80 35.73 -53.11
N ARG A 216 53.94 36.01 -53.71
CA ARG A 216 55.12 35.13 -53.67
C ARG A 216 56.29 35.87 -53.08
N VAL A 217 57.00 35.20 -52.17
CA VAL A 217 58.18 35.73 -51.50
C VAL A 217 59.32 34.74 -51.59
N PHE A 218 60.55 35.23 -51.56
CA PHE A 218 61.73 34.47 -51.93
C PHE A 218 62.78 34.46 -50.80
N PHE A 219 63.72 33.52 -50.88
CA PHE A 219 64.95 33.58 -50.11
C PHE A 219 65.93 34.52 -50.83
N ALA A 220 66.74 35.26 -50.06
CA ALA A 220 67.79 36.11 -50.63
C ALA A 220 69.12 35.96 -49.87
N SER A 221 70.22 35.91 -50.60
CA SER A 221 71.58 35.78 -50.06
C SER A 221 72.61 36.44 -50.97
N ARG A 222 73.76 36.81 -50.43
CA ARG A 222 74.93 37.26 -51.20
C ARG A 222 75.81 36.10 -51.68
N ASP A 223 75.65 34.91 -51.10
CA ASP A 223 76.31 33.68 -51.56
C ASP A 223 75.36 32.92 -52.51
N LYS A 224 75.74 32.86 -53.79
CA LYS A 224 75.00 32.11 -54.81
C LYS A 224 74.94 30.60 -54.50
N GLY A 225 75.92 30.06 -53.78
CA GLY A 225 75.94 28.66 -53.35
C GLY A 225 74.86 28.34 -52.32
N ILE A 226 74.55 29.26 -51.41
CA ILE A 226 73.45 29.13 -50.44
C ILE A 226 72.11 29.05 -51.20
N ILE A 227 71.88 29.94 -52.17
CA ILE A 227 70.65 29.92 -52.98
C ILE A 227 70.52 28.62 -53.80
N GLN A 228 71.60 28.13 -54.40
CA GLN A 228 71.58 26.87 -55.17
C GLN A 228 71.28 25.64 -54.30
N ALA A 229 71.80 25.60 -53.07
CA ALA A 229 71.46 24.55 -52.10
C ALA A 229 69.98 24.62 -51.69
N LEU A 230 69.46 25.82 -51.40
CA LEU A 230 68.05 26.04 -51.06
C LEU A 230 67.10 25.64 -52.19
N ASP A 231 67.34 26.08 -53.42
CA ASP A 231 66.47 25.75 -54.56
C ASP A 231 66.39 24.24 -54.80
N LYS A 232 67.50 23.51 -54.59
CA LYS A 232 67.52 22.04 -54.62
C LYS A 232 66.70 21.44 -53.46
N GLY A 233 66.95 21.87 -52.21
CA GLY A 233 66.25 21.37 -51.03
C GLY A 233 64.73 21.59 -51.07
N VAL A 234 64.30 22.78 -51.50
CA VAL A 234 62.87 23.10 -51.73
C VAL A 234 62.27 22.20 -52.81
N SER A 235 62.98 21.99 -53.93
CA SER A 235 62.51 21.13 -55.03
C SER A 235 62.38 19.65 -54.64
N GLU A 236 63.22 19.16 -53.73
CA GLU A 236 63.12 17.80 -53.19
C GLU A 236 61.91 17.67 -52.24
N ILE A 237 61.71 18.63 -51.33
CA ILE A 237 60.56 18.65 -50.41
C ILE A 237 59.23 18.70 -51.19
N LEU A 238 59.12 19.56 -52.20
CA LEU A 238 57.90 19.69 -53.02
C LEU A 238 57.63 18.47 -53.92
N ARG A 239 58.63 17.61 -54.15
CA ARG A 239 58.45 16.34 -54.89
C ARG A 239 57.92 15.22 -53.99
N GLU A 240 58.31 15.22 -52.71
CA GLU A 240 57.79 14.26 -51.72
C GLU A 240 56.33 14.57 -51.34
N ASP A 241 55.99 15.85 -51.20
CA ASP A 241 54.63 16.32 -50.92
C ASP A 241 54.45 17.73 -51.53
N PRO A 242 53.71 17.86 -52.65
CA PRO A 242 53.49 19.15 -53.32
C PRO A 242 52.75 20.19 -52.46
N LEU A 243 52.08 19.76 -51.39
CA LEU A 243 51.39 20.62 -50.44
C LEU A 243 52.15 20.74 -49.11
N ARG A 244 53.37 20.17 -48.98
CA ARG A 244 54.09 20.06 -47.70
C ARG A 244 54.15 21.37 -46.94
N PHE A 245 54.57 22.40 -47.66
CA PHE A 245 54.72 23.74 -47.14
C PHE A 245 53.37 24.37 -46.75
N ALA A 246 52.31 24.16 -47.56
CA ALA A 246 50.96 24.62 -47.24
C ALA A 246 50.38 23.91 -46.00
N THR A 247 50.56 22.59 -45.89
CA THR A 247 50.15 21.78 -44.73
C THR A 247 50.88 22.18 -43.45
N MET A 248 52.18 22.48 -43.55
CA MET A 248 52.97 22.99 -42.41
C MET A 248 52.51 24.40 -42.00
N MET A 249 52.30 25.32 -42.95
CA MET A 249 51.95 26.72 -42.64
C MET A 249 50.48 26.95 -42.23
N ALA A 250 49.54 26.23 -42.83
CA ALA A 250 48.11 26.50 -42.68
C ALA A 250 47.46 25.74 -41.51
N GLY A 251 48.19 24.77 -40.92
CA GLY A 251 47.69 23.92 -39.85
C GLY A 251 46.60 22.93 -40.31
N PRO A 252 46.04 22.14 -39.38
CA PRO A 252 45.12 21.03 -39.71
C PRO A 252 43.86 21.45 -40.48
N ASN A 253 43.33 22.66 -40.26
CA ASN A 253 41.96 23.01 -40.70
C ASN A 253 41.84 23.56 -42.14
N ARG A 254 42.93 23.68 -42.94
CA ARG A 254 42.93 24.62 -44.10
C ARG A 254 43.35 24.08 -45.46
N GLY A 255 43.17 22.79 -45.70
CA GLY A 255 43.18 22.22 -47.06
C GLY A 255 41.98 22.63 -47.96
N GLN A 256 40.94 23.23 -47.37
CA GLN A 256 39.65 23.45 -48.03
C GLN A 256 39.69 24.43 -49.23
N ALA A 257 40.60 25.41 -49.22
CA ALA A 257 40.59 26.48 -50.21
C ALA A 257 40.95 26.05 -51.65
N PHE A 258 41.48 24.85 -51.84
CA PHE A 258 41.78 24.29 -53.15
C PHE A 258 40.55 23.77 -53.91
N TYR A 259 39.42 23.51 -53.20
CA TYR A 259 38.22 22.89 -53.77
C TYR A 259 36.99 23.82 -53.80
N LEU A 260 37.19 25.12 -53.57
CA LEU A 260 36.14 26.13 -53.60
C LEU A 260 35.86 26.61 -55.03
N GLY A 261 34.79 26.07 -55.64
CA GLY A 261 34.31 26.48 -56.97
C GLY A 261 32.93 25.89 -57.29
N ASN A 262 32.32 26.37 -58.37
CA ASN A 262 31.11 25.76 -58.93
C ASN A 262 31.40 24.34 -59.46
N PRO A 263 30.41 23.42 -59.48
CA PRO A 263 30.58 22.12 -60.13
C PRO A 263 30.99 22.28 -61.59
N SER A 264 31.93 21.45 -62.05
CA SER A 264 32.26 21.37 -63.46
C SER A 264 31.11 20.73 -64.25
N GLU A 265 31.04 20.97 -65.56
CA GLU A 265 30.03 20.32 -66.42
C GLU A 265 30.10 18.78 -66.34
N GLN A 266 31.30 18.22 -66.13
CA GLN A 266 31.51 16.79 -65.92
C GLN A 266 30.88 16.29 -64.62
N GLU A 267 30.95 17.07 -63.53
CA GLU A 267 30.28 16.74 -62.27
C GLU A 267 28.75 16.84 -62.40
N ILE A 268 28.23 17.86 -63.08
CA ILE A 268 26.79 18.05 -63.28
C ILE A 268 26.18 16.89 -64.08
N ALA A 269 26.86 16.43 -65.13
CA ALA A 269 26.43 15.25 -65.89
C ALA A 269 26.48 13.99 -65.01
N TYR A 270 27.60 13.76 -64.31
CA TYR A 270 27.80 12.59 -63.47
C TYR A 270 26.74 12.45 -62.37
N ILE A 271 26.35 13.56 -61.73
CA ILE A 271 25.28 13.59 -60.71
C ILE A 271 23.93 13.11 -61.28
N LYS A 272 23.57 13.48 -62.52
CA LYS A 272 22.30 13.06 -63.13
C LYS A 272 22.26 11.58 -63.47
N ASP A 273 23.39 11.04 -63.93
CA ASP A 273 23.46 9.68 -64.47
C ASP A 273 23.63 8.61 -63.36
N HIS A 274 24.09 8.99 -62.17
CA HIS A 274 24.47 8.05 -61.08
C HIS A 274 23.74 8.33 -59.75
N SER A 275 22.61 9.05 -59.76
CA SER A 275 21.76 9.27 -58.58
C SER A 275 20.51 8.37 -58.64
N PRO A 276 20.12 7.67 -57.55
CA PRO A 276 20.74 7.67 -56.22
C PRO A 276 21.97 6.74 -56.12
N VAL A 277 22.91 7.11 -55.24
CA VAL A 277 24.05 6.28 -54.84
C VAL A 277 23.72 5.49 -53.59
N HIS A 278 23.97 4.18 -53.61
CA HIS A 278 23.84 3.33 -52.44
C HIS A 278 25.08 3.41 -51.53
N VAL A 279 24.87 3.46 -50.22
CA VAL A 279 25.90 3.54 -49.18
C VAL A 279 25.67 2.41 -48.19
N LEU A 280 26.61 1.47 -48.08
CA LEU A 280 26.56 0.44 -47.04
C LEU A 280 27.06 0.98 -45.71
N GLU A 281 26.30 0.76 -44.66
CA GLU A 281 26.72 1.00 -43.28
C GLU A 281 26.66 -0.27 -42.45
N THR A 282 27.75 -0.57 -41.74
CA THR A 282 27.79 -1.67 -40.77
C THR A 282 27.01 -1.26 -39.52
N ASN A 283 25.92 -1.98 -39.26
CA ASN A 283 25.03 -1.70 -38.13
C ASN A 283 25.36 -2.62 -36.96
N ILE A 284 25.50 -2.06 -35.76
CA ILE A 284 26.11 -2.73 -34.60
C ILE A 284 25.29 -2.43 -33.34
N GLY A 285 24.61 -3.46 -32.83
CA GLY A 285 23.80 -3.41 -31.60
C GLY A 285 22.38 -2.89 -31.81
N ASP A 286 21.38 -3.73 -31.52
CA ASP A 286 19.97 -3.50 -31.88
C ASP A 286 19.25 -2.41 -31.03
N ASP A 287 19.72 -2.07 -29.82
CA ASP A 287 18.91 -1.30 -28.83
C ASP A 287 19.11 0.24 -28.80
N LEU A 288 20.16 0.79 -29.43
CA LEU A 288 20.50 2.23 -29.34
C LEU A 288 20.87 2.89 -30.68
N THR A 289 21.28 2.11 -31.67
CA THR A 289 21.74 2.64 -32.97
C THR A 289 20.55 3.11 -33.83
N GLU A 290 19.40 2.41 -33.77
CA GLU A 290 18.12 2.89 -34.34
C GLU A 290 17.67 4.23 -33.72
N LEU A 291 17.98 4.45 -32.44
CA LEU A 291 17.49 5.58 -31.65
C LEU A 291 18.23 6.90 -31.92
N LEU A 292 19.36 6.84 -32.65
CA LEU A 292 20.23 7.99 -32.88
C LEU A 292 20.24 8.50 -34.32
N ASN A 293 20.03 7.67 -35.34
CA ASN A 293 19.87 8.05 -36.77
C ASN A 293 20.91 9.04 -37.37
N VAL A 294 22.04 9.31 -36.68
CA VAL A 294 23.02 10.38 -36.99
C VAL A 294 23.54 10.26 -38.42
N LYS A 295 23.83 9.03 -38.84
CA LYS A 295 24.43 8.74 -40.14
C LYS A 295 23.46 8.99 -41.30
N ASN A 296 22.18 8.64 -41.14
CA ASN A 296 21.14 8.96 -42.12
C ASN A 296 20.94 10.48 -42.27
N GLU A 297 20.92 11.23 -41.16
CA GLU A 297 20.84 12.69 -41.22
C GLU A 297 22.11 13.32 -41.82
N PHE A 298 23.29 12.72 -41.59
CA PHE A 298 24.53 13.13 -42.24
C PHE A 298 24.45 12.93 -43.76
N TRP A 299 24.03 11.77 -44.25
CA TRP A 299 23.90 11.49 -45.69
C TRP A 299 22.83 12.33 -46.38
N LYS A 300 21.71 12.63 -45.71
CA LYS A 300 20.75 13.66 -46.18
C LYS A 300 21.42 15.03 -46.35
N LYS A 301 22.31 15.41 -45.42
CA LYS A 301 23.04 16.68 -45.53
C LYS A 301 24.03 16.66 -46.69
N VAL A 302 24.75 15.55 -46.90
CA VAL A 302 25.64 15.37 -48.06
C VAL A 302 24.85 15.54 -49.36
N SER A 303 23.70 14.87 -49.47
CA SER A 303 22.80 14.98 -50.63
C SER A 303 22.38 16.43 -50.90
N SER A 304 21.96 17.17 -49.87
CA SER A 304 21.56 18.57 -50.01
C SER A 304 22.65 19.53 -50.52
N ILE A 305 23.92 19.14 -50.42
CA ILE A 305 25.08 19.96 -50.81
C ILE A 305 25.68 19.47 -52.13
N SER A 306 25.78 18.16 -52.34
CA SER A 306 26.31 17.57 -53.58
C SER A 306 25.33 17.68 -54.75
N GLY A 307 24.02 17.66 -54.46
CA GLY A 307 22.95 17.51 -55.46
C GLY A 307 22.71 16.06 -55.90
N MET A 308 23.34 15.09 -55.22
CA MET A 308 23.26 13.65 -55.49
C MET A 308 22.50 12.96 -54.36
N ASP A 309 21.54 12.11 -54.68
CA ASP A 309 20.78 11.37 -53.66
C ASP A 309 21.61 10.20 -53.12
N PHE A 310 21.51 9.95 -51.81
CA PHE A 310 22.18 8.83 -51.16
C PHE A 310 21.16 7.95 -50.43
N VAL A 311 21.21 6.64 -50.68
CA VAL A 311 20.39 5.61 -50.03
C VAL A 311 21.29 4.83 -49.08
N VAL A 312 20.92 4.75 -47.80
CA VAL A 312 21.74 4.08 -46.78
C VAL A 312 21.21 2.67 -46.53
N ASP A 313 22.01 1.68 -46.90
CA ASP A 313 21.74 0.26 -46.73
C ASP A 313 22.47 -0.26 -45.49
N SER A 314 21.72 -0.78 -44.50
CA SER A 314 22.32 -1.29 -43.26
C SER A 314 22.64 -2.78 -43.35
N VAL A 315 23.88 -3.18 -43.04
CA VAL A 315 24.32 -4.58 -43.03
C VAL A 315 24.69 -5.00 -41.59
N LYS A 316 24.12 -6.11 -41.10
CA LYS A 316 24.60 -6.73 -39.86
C LYS A 316 26.00 -7.31 -40.09
N ARG A 317 26.97 -6.85 -39.31
CA ARG A 317 28.38 -7.27 -39.41
C ARG A 317 28.48 -8.79 -39.10
N PRO A 318 28.97 -9.64 -40.00
CA PRO A 318 29.13 -11.07 -39.73
C PRO A 318 30.24 -11.32 -38.70
N ASP A 319 30.09 -12.35 -37.88
CA ASP A 319 31.04 -12.69 -36.79
C ASP A 319 32.44 -13.14 -37.29
N ASN A 320 32.56 -13.51 -38.57
CA ASN A 320 33.82 -13.89 -39.22
C ASN A 320 34.13 -12.98 -40.41
N THR A 321 35.40 -12.61 -40.57
CA THR A 321 35.90 -11.73 -41.64
C THR A 321 36.13 -12.47 -42.96
N GLU A 322 35.08 -13.08 -43.52
CA GLU A 322 35.08 -13.57 -44.90
C GLU A 322 34.12 -12.73 -45.76
N PHE A 323 34.64 -12.18 -46.86
CA PHE A 323 33.93 -11.23 -47.71
C PHE A 323 32.88 -11.92 -48.59
N LEU A 324 31.66 -11.37 -48.62
CA LEU A 324 30.60 -11.81 -49.55
C LEU A 324 31.01 -11.48 -51.01
N PRO A 325 31.11 -12.47 -51.92
CA PRO A 325 31.36 -12.20 -53.33
C PRO A 325 30.10 -11.71 -54.02
N GLY A 326 30.19 -10.61 -54.79
CA GLY A 326 29.13 -10.17 -55.72
C GLY A 326 28.57 -8.76 -55.56
N ILE A 327 29.13 -7.91 -54.69
CA ILE A 327 28.67 -6.53 -54.48
C ILE A 327 29.73 -5.55 -55.01
N SER A 328 29.62 -5.15 -56.27
CA SER A 328 30.65 -4.39 -57.01
C SER A 328 30.61 -2.87 -56.84
N GLU A 329 29.61 -2.32 -56.14
CA GLU A 329 29.33 -0.87 -56.18
C GLU A 329 29.41 -0.15 -54.83
N ILE A 330 29.71 -0.81 -53.71
CA ILE A 330 29.44 -0.21 -52.39
C ILE A 330 30.63 -0.15 -51.39
N PRO A 331 30.88 1.00 -50.72
CA PRO A 331 32.01 1.20 -49.78
C PRO A 331 31.98 0.34 -48.51
N GLN A 332 33.12 -0.23 -48.07
CA GLN A 332 33.26 -0.88 -46.74
C GLN A 332 34.69 -0.78 -46.15
N PRO A 333 34.86 -0.74 -44.80
CA PRO A 333 36.16 -0.73 -44.11
C PRO A 333 36.71 -2.14 -43.79
N VAL A 334 38.02 -2.37 -43.99
CA VAL A 334 38.69 -3.68 -43.80
C VAL A 334 40.03 -3.55 -43.08
N THR A 335 40.48 -4.60 -42.38
CA THR A 335 41.77 -4.70 -41.67
C THR A 335 42.91 -5.29 -42.53
N SER A 336 44.13 -5.26 -42.01
CA SER A 336 45.33 -4.82 -42.75
C SER A 336 46.20 -5.88 -43.46
N ASP A 337 45.70 -7.05 -43.86
CA ASP A 337 46.57 -8.15 -44.34
C ASP A 337 46.45 -8.55 -45.83
N SER A 338 45.69 -7.83 -46.65
CA SER A 338 45.67 -8.00 -48.11
C SER A 338 46.80 -7.23 -48.82
N LYS A 339 48.06 -7.53 -48.48
CA LYS A 339 49.24 -7.08 -49.26
C LYS A 339 49.32 -7.80 -50.63
N LYS A 340 48.50 -7.38 -51.58
CA LYS A 340 48.71 -7.32 -53.05
C LYS A 340 47.38 -7.07 -53.77
N GLY A 341 47.43 -6.41 -54.92
CA GLY A 341 46.25 -5.84 -55.57
C GLY A 341 45.29 -6.88 -56.18
N GLY A 342 44.02 -6.47 -56.29
CA GLY A 342 42.96 -7.22 -57.00
C GLY A 342 41.61 -7.16 -56.30
N MET A 343 40.95 -5.98 -56.21
CA MET A 343 39.60 -5.89 -55.62
C MET A 343 38.74 -4.65 -55.97
N GLY A 344 38.93 -3.99 -57.13
CA GLY A 344 37.85 -3.15 -57.70
C GLY A 344 37.43 -1.86 -56.97
N LEU A 345 38.22 -1.28 -56.05
CA LEU A 345 37.87 -0.07 -55.29
C LEU A 345 39.01 0.98 -55.28
N ARG A 346 38.69 2.29 -55.22
CA ARG A 346 39.65 3.36 -54.86
C ARG A 346 39.30 3.95 -53.48
N CYS A 347 40.32 4.35 -52.74
CA CYS A 347 40.21 4.72 -51.33
C CYS A 347 40.46 6.21 -51.10
N THR A 348 39.99 6.74 -49.96
CA THR A 348 40.26 8.11 -49.51
C THR A 348 41.19 8.16 -48.29
N ASN A 349 42.26 8.96 -48.31
CA ASN A 349 43.37 8.94 -47.33
C ASN A 349 42.85 9.34 -45.95
N ALA A 350 43.37 8.64 -44.96
CA ALA A 350 43.97 9.29 -43.81
C ALA A 350 45.25 8.51 -43.47
N PHE A 351 46.05 9.07 -42.57
CA PHE A 351 47.32 8.52 -42.08
C PHE A 351 47.20 7.05 -41.58
N TYR A 352 47.32 6.08 -42.50
CA TYR A 352 47.64 4.67 -42.27
C TYR A 352 48.35 4.12 -43.51
N SER A 353 49.07 3.01 -43.36
CA SER A 353 49.90 2.42 -44.43
C SER A 353 49.11 1.66 -45.50
N VAL A 354 48.23 2.38 -46.24
CA VAL A 354 47.46 1.93 -47.40
C VAL A 354 47.35 3.10 -48.39
N ASN A 355 47.45 2.87 -49.71
CA ASN A 355 47.35 3.95 -50.70
C ASN A 355 45.89 4.43 -50.91
N ALA A 356 45.61 5.72 -50.64
CA ALA A 356 44.28 6.33 -50.71
C ALA A 356 44.32 7.87 -51.05
N VAL A 357 43.19 8.63 -50.98
CA VAL A 357 43.03 10.09 -51.36
C VAL A 357 42.09 10.97 -50.45
N LEU A 358 42.57 11.87 -49.59
CA LEU A 358 41.85 12.39 -48.36
C LEU A 358 40.46 13.06 -48.59
N ILE A 359 39.44 12.80 -47.74
CA ILE A 359 38.05 13.31 -47.92
C ILE A 359 37.72 14.65 -47.24
N CYS A 360 38.36 14.98 -46.12
CA CYS A 360 38.11 16.21 -45.35
C CYS A 360 39.42 16.75 -44.81
N ALA A 361 39.60 18.07 -44.76
CA ALA A 361 40.62 18.66 -43.89
C ALA A 361 40.43 18.11 -42.45
N PRO A 362 41.51 17.76 -41.72
CA PRO A 362 41.42 17.36 -40.32
C PRO A 362 40.56 18.37 -39.52
N GLY A 363 39.35 17.96 -39.09
CA GLY A 363 38.41 18.88 -38.47
C GLY A 363 36.90 18.64 -38.67
N HIS A 364 36.50 18.07 -39.81
CA HIS A 364 35.09 18.16 -40.25
C HIS A 364 34.29 16.87 -40.04
N THR A 365 34.95 15.73 -40.22
CA THR A 365 34.46 14.38 -39.93
C THR A 365 35.37 13.72 -38.90
N ILE A 366 35.39 14.31 -37.70
CA ILE A 366 36.06 13.77 -36.53
C ILE A 366 35.05 12.94 -35.73
N GLU A 367 35.45 11.75 -35.28
CA GLU A 367 34.88 11.16 -34.06
C GLU A 367 35.82 11.43 -32.88
N GLU A 368 35.27 12.00 -31.81
CA GLU A 368 35.97 12.22 -30.54
C GLU A 368 36.02 10.94 -29.71
N PHE A 369 37.21 10.43 -29.40
CA PHE A 369 37.40 9.28 -28.52
C PHE A 369 38.04 9.68 -27.19
N THR A 370 37.48 9.22 -26.08
CA THR A 370 38.08 9.36 -24.75
C THR A 370 38.89 8.11 -24.44
N THR A 371 40.16 8.27 -24.03
CA THR A 371 41.02 7.15 -23.64
C THR A 371 41.31 7.06 -22.14
N SER A 372 40.86 8.02 -21.30
CA SER A 372 41.18 8.07 -19.86
C SER A 372 39.94 8.02 -18.95
N LEU A 373 39.49 6.79 -18.66
CA LEU A 373 38.51 6.48 -17.63
C LEU A 373 39.18 5.68 -16.51
N GLN A 374 39.27 6.26 -15.31
CA GLN A 374 39.84 5.59 -14.14
C GLN A 374 38.79 5.40 -13.04
N ARG A 375 39.07 4.43 -12.16
CA ARG A 375 38.48 4.40 -10.81
C ARG A 375 38.98 5.62 -10.02
N LYS A 376 38.21 6.09 -9.03
CA LYS A 376 38.59 7.23 -8.17
C LYS A 376 39.82 7.03 -7.28
N GLN A 377 40.41 5.83 -7.27
CA GLN A 377 41.69 5.52 -6.62
C GLN A 377 42.67 5.15 -7.72
N GLY A 378 43.68 6.00 -7.93
CA GLY A 378 44.60 5.92 -9.07
C GLY A 378 45.54 4.73 -9.02
N VAL A 379 46.06 4.34 -10.19
CA VAL A 379 47.02 3.24 -10.38
C VAL A 379 48.04 3.65 -11.44
N GLU A 380 49.31 3.38 -11.18
CA GLU A 380 50.41 3.53 -12.14
C GLU A 380 50.81 2.16 -12.75
N THR A 381 51.46 2.21 -13.91
CA THR A 381 52.08 1.09 -14.71
C THR A 381 51.20 0.31 -15.70
N THR A 382 51.78 0.11 -16.90
CA THR A 382 51.35 -0.66 -18.09
C THR A 382 49.85 -0.66 -18.42
N GLU A 383 49.48 0.13 -19.44
CA GLU A 383 48.10 0.38 -19.84
C GLU A 383 47.44 -0.83 -20.53
N SER A 384 46.59 -1.55 -19.80
CA SER A 384 45.60 -2.45 -20.39
C SER A 384 44.33 -1.65 -20.73
N ILE A 385 43.97 -1.61 -22.02
CA ILE A 385 42.94 -0.70 -22.54
C ILE A 385 41.81 -1.53 -23.15
N ALA A 386 40.60 -1.39 -22.61
CA ALA A 386 39.40 -2.02 -23.17
C ALA A 386 38.94 -1.27 -24.43
N ILE A 387 38.68 -1.99 -25.50
CA ILE A 387 38.24 -1.40 -26.77
C ILE A 387 37.05 -2.22 -27.28
N PRO A 388 35.92 -1.59 -27.67
CA PRO A 388 34.84 -2.29 -28.34
C PRO A 388 35.36 -3.01 -29.60
N LEU A 389 34.94 -4.27 -29.81
CA LEU A 389 35.44 -5.12 -30.90
C LEU A 389 35.24 -4.48 -32.29
N ASP A 390 34.17 -3.72 -32.43
CA ASP A 390 33.83 -2.95 -33.62
C ASP A 390 34.79 -1.80 -33.93
N MET A 391 35.44 -1.26 -32.89
CA MET A 391 36.43 -0.18 -32.91
C MET A 391 37.89 -0.68 -32.97
N MET A 392 38.12 -1.96 -33.29
CA MET A 392 39.50 -2.49 -33.40
C MET A 392 40.29 -1.90 -34.58
N ASN A 393 39.61 -1.30 -35.56
CA ASN A 393 40.23 -0.63 -36.71
C ASN A 393 40.95 0.68 -36.35
N ILE A 394 40.57 1.36 -35.26
CA ILE A 394 41.25 2.60 -34.81
C ILE A 394 42.46 2.33 -33.91
N VAL A 395 42.73 1.09 -33.49
CA VAL A 395 43.89 0.74 -32.64
C VAL A 395 45.24 1.22 -33.18
N PRO A 396 45.55 1.16 -34.49
CA PRO A 396 46.79 1.72 -35.05
C PRO A 396 46.97 3.22 -34.76
N PHE A 397 45.90 4.02 -34.80
CA PHE A 397 45.93 5.47 -34.50
C PHE A 397 46.59 5.77 -33.16
N PHE A 398 46.15 5.01 -32.15
CA PHE A 398 46.62 5.16 -30.77
C PHE A 398 48.01 4.54 -30.61
N ARG A 399 48.34 3.44 -31.30
CA ARG A 399 49.69 2.84 -31.23
C ARG A 399 50.80 3.76 -31.75
N GLU A 400 50.50 4.64 -32.69
CA GLU A 400 51.45 5.67 -33.16
C GLU A 400 51.64 6.83 -32.17
N ARG A 401 50.67 7.05 -31.27
CA ARG A 401 50.58 8.25 -30.41
C ARG A 401 50.87 7.97 -28.94
N PHE A 402 50.95 6.70 -28.54
CA PHE A 402 51.10 6.26 -27.16
C PHE A 402 52.28 5.28 -27.02
N ILE A 403 52.89 5.28 -25.84
CA ILE A 403 53.81 4.20 -25.43
C ILE A 403 53.01 2.88 -25.40
N SER A 404 53.64 1.77 -25.81
CA SER A 404 52.98 0.48 -26.08
C SER A 404 51.93 0.07 -25.04
N PHE A 405 50.67 -0.06 -25.48
CA PHE A 405 49.53 -0.50 -24.67
C PHE A 405 48.96 -1.84 -25.13
N ASP A 406 48.29 -2.54 -24.21
CA ASP A 406 47.66 -3.84 -24.46
C ASP A 406 46.15 -3.67 -24.72
N ALA A 407 45.77 -3.73 -26.00
CA ALA A 407 44.39 -3.60 -26.46
C ALA A 407 43.58 -4.86 -26.15
N LYS A 408 42.57 -4.75 -25.29
CA LYS A 408 41.63 -5.83 -24.95
C LYS A 408 40.29 -5.62 -25.68
N PRO A 409 39.97 -6.41 -26.72
CA PRO A 409 38.67 -6.35 -27.38
C PRO A 409 37.57 -6.79 -26.43
N MET A 410 36.46 -6.04 -26.38
CA MET A 410 35.26 -6.32 -25.60
C MET A 410 34.03 -6.34 -26.53
N LYS A 411 32.98 -7.09 -26.17
CA LYS A 411 31.78 -7.22 -27.01
C LYS A 411 30.91 -5.96 -27.04
N SER A 412 31.07 -5.06 -26.07
CA SER A 412 30.34 -3.78 -26.04
C SER A 412 31.05 -2.73 -25.20
N VAL A 413 30.63 -1.47 -25.38
CA VAL A 413 31.03 -0.34 -24.54
C VAL A 413 30.68 -0.56 -23.06
N GLU A 414 29.52 -1.18 -22.75
CA GLU A 414 29.17 -1.49 -21.35
C GLU A 414 30.13 -2.52 -20.74
N GLU A 415 30.61 -3.48 -21.53
CA GLU A 415 31.63 -4.43 -21.09
C GLU A 415 32.98 -3.74 -20.86
N CYS A 416 33.36 -2.77 -21.70
CA CYS A 416 34.53 -1.90 -21.47
C CYS A 416 34.43 -1.15 -20.13
N LEU A 417 33.28 -0.50 -19.88
CA LEU A 417 33.04 0.23 -18.62
C LEU A 417 33.02 -0.70 -17.40
N ARG A 418 32.46 -1.92 -17.53
CA ARG A 418 32.55 -2.95 -16.49
C ARG A 418 33.99 -3.44 -16.30
N ALA A 419 34.79 -3.58 -17.34
CA ALA A 419 36.20 -3.97 -17.23
C ALA A 419 37.01 -2.94 -16.43
N ILE A 420 36.82 -1.64 -16.69
CA ILE A 420 37.41 -0.56 -15.86
C ILE A 420 36.85 -0.60 -14.43
N ALA A 421 35.52 -0.67 -14.28
CA ALA A 421 34.88 -0.65 -12.96
C ALA A 421 35.26 -1.87 -12.09
N THR A 422 35.61 -3.01 -12.70
CA THR A 422 36.12 -4.21 -12.03
C THR A 422 37.65 -4.25 -11.91
N GLY A 423 38.38 -3.36 -12.58
CA GLY A 423 39.84 -3.30 -12.55
C GLY A 423 40.53 -4.33 -13.47
N LYS A 424 39.79 -4.92 -14.42
CA LYS A 424 40.33 -5.78 -15.48
C LYS A 424 41.09 -4.98 -16.56
N CYS A 425 40.72 -3.73 -16.75
CA CYS A 425 41.41 -2.78 -17.62
C CYS A 425 41.64 -1.46 -16.87
N ASN A 426 42.70 -0.76 -17.20
CA ASN A 426 43.07 0.54 -16.59
C ASN A 426 42.29 1.70 -17.23
N ALA A 427 41.90 1.52 -18.49
CA ALA A 427 41.28 2.53 -19.35
C ALA A 427 40.39 1.86 -20.40
N ALA A 428 39.68 2.67 -21.19
CA ALA A 428 38.99 2.22 -22.40
C ALA A 428 39.01 3.30 -23.47
N ILE A 429 39.01 2.90 -24.75
CA ILE A 429 38.79 3.80 -25.90
C ILE A 429 37.31 3.72 -26.27
N ILE A 430 36.57 4.80 -26.02
CA ILE A 430 35.13 4.88 -26.23
C ILE A 430 34.80 6.23 -26.85
N ASN A 431 33.86 6.26 -27.81
CA ASN A 431 33.31 7.49 -28.38
C ASN A 431 32.79 8.43 -27.26
N HIS A 432 33.24 9.67 -27.27
CA HIS A 432 33.06 10.67 -26.20
C HIS A 432 31.58 11.01 -25.98
N THR A 433 30.84 11.25 -27.06
CA THR A 433 29.41 11.62 -27.01
C THR A 433 28.58 10.49 -26.41
N TYR A 434 28.89 9.24 -26.80
CA TYR A 434 28.23 8.06 -26.27
C TYR A 434 28.57 7.82 -24.78
N LEU A 435 29.84 8.03 -24.39
CA LEU A 435 30.28 7.96 -23.00
C LEU A 435 29.57 9.00 -22.12
N ASP A 436 29.47 10.24 -22.58
CA ASP A 436 28.79 11.32 -21.85
C ASP A 436 27.29 11.08 -21.70
N HIS A 437 26.65 10.48 -22.70
CA HIS A 437 25.26 10.03 -22.59
C HIS A 437 25.11 8.98 -21.47
N LEU A 438 25.97 7.97 -21.43
CA LEU A 438 25.95 6.93 -20.37
C LEU A 438 26.19 7.49 -18.96
N PHE A 439 27.11 8.46 -18.82
CA PHE A 439 27.35 9.17 -17.55
C PHE A 439 26.15 10.06 -17.16
N LYS A 440 25.54 10.79 -18.10
CA LYS A 440 24.32 11.62 -17.88
C LYS A 440 23.10 10.77 -17.47
N LEU A 441 23.03 9.51 -17.88
CA LEU A 441 22.03 8.53 -17.40
C LEU A 441 22.28 8.04 -15.95
N GLY A 442 23.40 8.42 -15.33
CA GLY A 442 23.73 8.07 -13.95
C GLY A 442 24.22 6.62 -13.75
N ARG A 443 24.53 5.91 -14.85
CA ARG A 443 25.20 4.60 -14.81
C ARG A 443 26.70 4.80 -14.47
N PHE A 444 27.33 3.79 -13.87
CA PHE A 444 28.78 3.75 -13.58
C PHE A 444 29.37 4.89 -12.70
N LYS A 445 28.62 5.39 -11.68
CA LYS A 445 29.06 6.44 -10.73
C LYS A 445 30.41 6.23 -10.02
N SER A 446 30.96 5.01 -10.04
CA SER A 446 32.28 4.66 -9.47
C SER A 446 33.47 5.06 -10.37
N LEU A 447 33.20 5.37 -11.64
CA LEU A 447 34.19 5.85 -12.60
C LEU A 447 34.22 7.37 -12.62
N GLN A 448 35.38 7.93 -12.99
CA GLN A 448 35.53 9.36 -13.24
C GLN A 448 36.23 9.56 -14.59
N LYS A 449 35.63 10.39 -15.45
CA LYS A 449 36.26 10.89 -16.67
C LYS A 449 37.45 11.75 -16.26
N GLN A 450 38.66 11.36 -16.66
CA GLN A 450 39.79 12.29 -16.59
C GLN A 450 39.73 13.18 -17.83
N GLN A 451 40.10 14.44 -17.68
CA GLN A 451 40.08 15.42 -18.77
C GLN A 451 41.32 15.28 -19.70
N LYS A 452 42.15 14.26 -19.47
CA LYS A 452 43.36 14.01 -20.27
C LYS A 452 42.98 13.28 -21.55
N ALA A 453 42.94 14.07 -22.61
CA ALA A 453 42.94 13.70 -24.00
C ALA A 453 41.66 13.00 -24.51
N VAL A 454 40.79 13.85 -25.04
CA VAL A 454 39.91 13.49 -26.16
C VAL A 454 40.79 13.47 -27.41
N TYR A 455 40.59 12.50 -28.28
CA TYR A 455 41.32 12.34 -29.53
C TYR A 455 40.39 12.44 -30.73
N ASP A 456 40.82 13.26 -31.68
CA ASP A 456 40.11 13.50 -32.92
C ASP A 456 40.55 12.46 -33.97
N VAL A 457 39.68 11.49 -34.26
CA VAL A 457 39.95 10.46 -35.27
C VAL A 457 39.22 10.82 -36.57
N PRO A 458 39.93 11.05 -37.70
CA PRO A 458 39.29 11.33 -38.99
C PRO A 458 38.53 10.13 -39.55
N MET A 459 37.33 10.35 -40.08
CA MET A 459 36.56 9.36 -40.83
C MET A 459 36.93 9.37 -42.33
N CYS A 460 36.89 8.20 -42.97
CA CYS A 460 37.14 8.00 -44.39
C CYS A 460 35.98 7.23 -45.05
N ILE A 461 35.77 7.44 -46.35
CA ILE A 461 34.72 6.77 -47.15
C ILE A 461 35.35 6.20 -48.42
N TYR A 462 35.11 4.93 -48.72
CA TYR A 462 35.62 4.27 -49.92
C TYR A 462 34.74 4.62 -51.14
N VAL A 463 35.22 4.41 -52.37
CA VAL A 463 34.44 4.61 -53.61
C VAL A 463 34.78 3.49 -54.60
N SER A 464 33.81 3.00 -55.38
CA SER A 464 34.06 1.95 -56.39
C SER A 464 34.94 2.43 -57.57
N LEU A 465 35.65 1.52 -58.24
CA LEU A 465 36.64 1.87 -59.28
C LEU A 465 36.06 2.38 -60.61
N ASP A 466 34.74 2.32 -60.84
CA ASP A 466 34.18 2.51 -62.19
C ASP A 466 34.14 3.96 -62.70
N ARG A 467 34.30 4.98 -61.82
CA ARG A 467 34.77 6.34 -62.19
C ARG A 467 35.07 7.18 -60.92
N PRO A 468 36.17 6.88 -60.21
CA PRO A 468 36.39 7.38 -58.85
C PRO A 468 36.66 8.89 -58.82
N ASP A 469 37.34 9.43 -59.83
CA ASP A 469 37.93 10.77 -59.74
C ASP A 469 36.85 11.89 -59.77
N VAL A 470 35.73 11.68 -60.49
CA VAL A 470 34.60 12.62 -60.52
C VAL A 470 33.72 12.50 -59.26
N MET A 471 33.43 11.29 -58.81
CA MET A 471 32.68 11.05 -57.57
C MET A 471 33.44 11.62 -56.35
N ILE A 472 34.75 11.39 -56.26
CA ILE A 472 35.61 11.93 -55.20
C ILE A 472 35.63 13.47 -55.28
N SER A 473 35.64 14.08 -56.47
CA SER A 473 35.55 15.54 -56.63
C SER A 473 34.22 16.10 -56.09
N ILE A 474 33.09 15.49 -56.47
CA ILE A 474 31.75 15.88 -55.99
C ILE A 474 31.66 15.76 -54.46
N LEU A 475 32.11 14.64 -53.91
CA LEU A 475 32.11 14.38 -52.48
C LEU A 475 33.03 15.36 -51.73
N ASN A 476 34.28 15.55 -52.18
CA ASN A 476 35.21 16.49 -51.55
C ASN A 476 34.69 17.94 -51.60
N ARG A 477 34.08 18.37 -52.72
CA ARG A 477 33.44 19.69 -52.84
C ARG A 477 32.21 19.81 -51.94
N ALA A 478 31.45 18.74 -51.73
CA ALA A 478 30.32 18.73 -50.80
C ALA A 478 30.81 18.79 -49.34
N PHE A 479 31.76 17.94 -48.96
CA PHE A 479 32.33 17.87 -47.61
C PHE A 479 33.10 19.12 -47.20
N ALA A 480 33.77 19.81 -48.14
CA ALA A 480 34.43 21.09 -47.87
C ALA A 480 33.46 22.21 -47.41
N GLN A 481 32.15 22.06 -47.61
CA GLN A 481 31.13 23.01 -47.17
C GLN A 481 30.52 22.66 -45.80
N PHE A 482 30.98 21.58 -45.14
CA PHE A 482 30.49 21.21 -43.81
C PHE A 482 31.17 22.05 -42.72
N PRO A 483 30.43 22.56 -41.71
CA PRO A 483 31.02 23.18 -40.54
C PRO A 483 32.02 22.26 -39.83
N TYR A 484 33.03 22.84 -39.18
CA TYR A 484 33.94 22.13 -38.29
C TYR A 484 33.13 21.40 -37.19
N ASN A 485 33.48 20.15 -36.89
CA ASN A 485 32.76 19.25 -35.99
C ASN A 485 31.24 19.06 -36.28
N TYR A 486 30.79 19.18 -37.54
CA TYR A 486 29.36 18.98 -37.89
C TYR A 486 28.83 17.61 -37.46
N TYR A 487 29.59 16.54 -37.68
CA TYR A 487 29.19 15.18 -37.30
C TYR A 487 29.04 15.01 -35.78
N ASN A 488 29.95 15.59 -34.98
CA ASN A 488 29.84 15.59 -33.51
C ASN A 488 28.62 16.38 -33.04
N LYS A 489 28.35 17.57 -33.59
CA LYS A 489 27.13 18.36 -33.27
C LYS A 489 25.85 17.59 -33.57
N LEU A 490 25.80 16.87 -34.70
CA LEU A 490 24.67 16.03 -35.08
C LEU A 490 24.49 14.84 -34.11
N SER A 491 25.60 14.23 -33.69
CA SER A 491 25.63 13.17 -32.67
C SER A 491 25.14 13.65 -31.29
N GLU A 492 25.56 14.85 -30.85
CA GLU A 492 25.09 15.46 -29.61
C GLU A 492 23.59 15.75 -29.62
N GLN A 493 23.07 16.32 -30.71
CA GLN A 493 21.64 16.63 -30.86
C GLN A 493 20.79 15.36 -30.77
N GLN A 494 21.19 14.28 -31.44
CA GLN A 494 20.49 13.01 -31.39
C GLN A 494 20.61 12.33 -30.02
N ALA A 495 21.76 12.45 -29.34
CA ALA A 495 21.92 11.97 -27.96
C ALA A 495 21.01 12.69 -26.96
N LEU A 496 20.68 13.96 -27.19
CA LEU A 496 19.67 14.69 -26.40
C LEU A 496 18.25 14.19 -26.68
N TYR A 497 17.92 13.86 -27.93
CA TYR A 497 16.63 13.29 -28.32
C TYR A 497 16.40 11.88 -27.75
N ALA A 498 17.39 10.99 -27.88
CA ALA A 498 17.37 9.65 -27.30
C ALA A 498 17.20 9.68 -25.77
N ARG A 499 17.84 10.65 -25.09
CA ARG A 499 17.67 10.89 -23.65
C ARG A 499 16.22 11.22 -23.29
N ASP A 500 15.52 12.05 -24.08
CA ASP A 500 14.12 12.39 -23.80
C ASP A 500 13.22 11.14 -23.92
N LEU A 501 13.35 10.38 -25.02
CA LEU A 501 12.63 9.12 -25.24
C LEU A 501 12.82 8.11 -24.09
N LEU A 502 14.06 7.85 -23.69
CA LEU A 502 14.37 6.97 -22.55
C LEU A 502 13.85 7.54 -21.22
N SER A 503 13.86 8.87 -21.05
CA SER A 503 13.28 9.51 -19.87
C SER A 503 11.76 9.34 -19.79
N ARG A 504 11.05 9.46 -20.92
CA ARG A 504 9.60 9.22 -21.03
C ARG A 504 9.27 7.76 -20.73
N GLN A 505 10.05 6.81 -21.26
CA GLN A 505 9.88 5.37 -20.98
C GLN A 505 10.11 5.06 -19.49
N ARG A 506 11.17 5.61 -18.88
CA ARG A 506 11.44 5.49 -17.45
C ARG A 506 10.33 6.11 -16.60
N ASN A 507 9.85 7.31 -16.96
CA ASN A 507 8.78 7.99 -16.26
C ASN A 507 7.45 7.23 -16.37
N ARG A 508 7.17 6.60 -17.53
CA ARG A 508 6.03 5.69 -17.71
C ARG A 508 6.14 4.46 -16.81
N SER A 509 7.32 3.85 -16.70
CA SER A 509 7.57 2.73 -15.78
C SER A 509 7.36 3.15 -14.31
N ILE A 510 7.90 4.29 -13.89
CA ILE A 510 7.68 4.86 -12.55
C ILE A 510 6.19 5.14 -12.31
N MET A 511 5.48 5.72 -13.28
CA MET A 511 4.04 6.01 -13.17
C MET A 511 3.21 4.73 -12.98
N VAL A 512 3.51 3.67 -13.75
CA VAL A 512 2.87 2.35 -13.59
C VAL A 512 3.19 1.77 -12.22
N SER A 513 4.45 1.80 -11.77
CA SER A 513 4.83 1.32 -10.43
C SER A 513 4.13 2.09 -9.31
N SER A 514 4.00 3.41 -9.44
CA SER A 514 3.27 4.27 -8.49
C SER A 514 1.77 3.96 -8.48
N LEU A 515 1.15 3.76 -9.65
CA LEU A 515 -0.25 3.33 -9.76
C LEU A 515 -0.48 1.95 -9.11
N SER A 516 0.42 0.99 -9.34
CA SER A 516 0.39 -0.31 -8.65
C SER A 516 0.57 -0.15 -7.15
N GLY A 517 1.46 0.72 -6.69
CA GLY A 517 1.65 1.04 -5.27
C GLY A 517 0.39 1.65 -4.63
N ILE A 518 -0.27 2.59 -5.30
CA ILE A 518 -1.55 3.19 -4.87
C ILE A 518 -2.65 2.11 -4.82
N LEU A 519 -2.72 1.21 -5.81
CA LEU A 519 -3.68 0.12 -5.83
C LEU A 519 -3.45 -0.87 -4.67
N ILE A 520 -2.19 -1.23 -4.39
CA ILE A 520 -1.83 -2.07 -3.23
C ILE A 520 -2.21 -1.36 -1.93
N LEU A 521 -1.92 -0.07 -1.79
CA LEU A 521 -2.29 0.71 -0.61
C LEU A 521 -3.82 0.78 -0.44
N PHE A 522 -4.56 0.95 -1.54
CA PHE A 522 -6.03 0.91 -1.55
C PHE A 522 -6.56 -0.46 -1.12
N VAL A 523 -6.01 -1.56 -1.64
CA VAL A 523 -6.38 -2.92 -1.22
C VAL A 523 -6.06 -3.15 0.27
N ILE A 524 -4.92 -2.67 0.77
CA ILE A 524 -4.57 -2.74 2.20
C ILE A 524 -5.57 -1.91 3.04
N CYS A 525 -5.94 -0.70 2.61
CA CYS A 525 -6.96 0.12 3.27
C CYS A 525 -8.33 -0.55 3.27
N VAL A 526 -8.77 -1.13 2.14
CA VAL A 526 -10.03 -1.89 2.05
C VAL A 526 -9.98 -3.11 2.98
N LEU A 527 -8.90 -3.89 2.96
CA LEU A 527 -8.72 -5.02 3.89
C LEU A 527 -8.72 -4.55 5.34
N PHE A 528 -8.12 -3.41 5.67
CA PHE A 528 -8.16 -2.83 7.01
C PHE A 528 -9.57 -2.41 7.41
N VAL A 529 -10.33 -1.75 6.54
CA VAL A 529 -11.74 -1.37 6.78
C VAL A 529 -12.63 -2.60 6.92
N VAL A 530 -12.41 -3.66 6.13
CA VAL A 530 -13.12 -4.95 6.22
C VAL A 530 -12.77 -5.67 7.53
N ILE A 531 -11.48 -5.77 7.90
CA ILE A 531 -11.04 -6.35 9.17
C ILE A 531 -11.59 -5.55 10.36
N TYR A 532 -11.62 -4.22 10.27
CA TYR A 532 -12.23 -3.34 11.27
C TYR A 532 -13.74 -3.57 11.38
N HIS A 533 -14.46 -3.67 10.25
CA HIS A 533 -15.89 -4.00 10.25
C HIS A 533 -16.17 -5.40 10.80
N ILE A 534 -15.39 -6.42 10.42
CA ILE A 534 -15.51 -7.78 10.96
C ILE A 534 -15.23 -7.80 12.47
N LYS A 535 -14.21 -7.05 12.95
CA LYS A 535 -13.97 -6.89 14.40
C LYS A 535 -15.13 -6.19 15.10
N LYS A 536 -15.67 -5.11 14.52
CA LYS A 536 -16.81 -4.35 15.08
C LYS A 536 -18.10 -5.17 15.11
N LEU A 537 -18.38 -5.92 14.04
CA LEU A 537 -19.50 -6.87 13.95
C LEU A 537 -19.32 -8.01 14.95
N ARG A 538 -18.14 -8.63 15.03
CA ARG A 538 -17.85 -9.66 16.04
C ARG A 538 -18.03 -9.11 17.46
N HIS A 539 -17.57 -7.89 17.75
CA HIS A 539 -17.78 -7.26 19.05
C HIS A 539 -19.26 -7.01 19.35
N LYS A 540 -20.06 -6.55 18.38
CA LYS A 540 -21.53 -6.43 18.54
C LYS A 540 -22.25 -7.78 18.67
N MET A 541 -21.70 -8.84 18.09
CA MET A 541 -22.22 -10.20 18.25
C MET A 541 -21.80 -10.83 19.58
N GLU A 542 -20.67 -10.43 20.17
CA GLU A 542 -20.12 -10.99 21.41
C GLU A 542 -20.51 -10.20 22.67
N TYR A 543 -20.93 -8.93 22.55
CA TYR A 543 -21.29 -8.04 23.67
C TYR A 543 -22.61 -7.32 23.40
N ASP A 544 -23.43 -7.16 24.45
CA ASP A 544 -24.67 -6.40 24.39
C ASP A 544 -24.40 -4.89 24.24
N ASP A 545 -25.09 -4.24 23.30
CA ASP A 545 -24.85 -2.82 22.99
C ASP A 545 -25.28 -1.87 24.12
N LEU A 546 -26.24 -2.26 24.97
CA LEU A 546 -26.67 -1.45 26.11
C LEU A 546 -25.78 -1.65 27.33
N THR A 547 -25.63 -2.91 27.77
CA THR A 547 -25.06 -3.27 29.07
C THR A 547 -23.56 -3.60 29.05
N LYS A 548 -22.97 -3.81 27.86
CA LYS A 548 -21.54 -4.10 27.64
C LYS A 548 -20.99 -5.41 28.23
N ILE A 549 -21.79 -6.21 28.93
CA ILE A 549 -21.50 -7.63 29.19
C ILE A 549 -21.74 -8.46 27.94
N HIS A 550 -21.52 -9.78 27.98
CA HIS A 550 -21.74 -10.60 26.78
C HIS A 550 -23.20 -10.55 26.31
N SER A 551 -23.40 -10.56 24.99
CA SER A 551 -24.71 -10.93 24.42
C SER A 551 -25.00 -12.41 24.69
N LEU A 552 -26.22 -12.89 24.44
CA LEU A 552 -26.54 -14.32 24.53
C LEU A 552 -25.57 -15.20 23.72
N ASN A 553 -25.24 -14.81 22.49
CA ASN A 553 -24.29 -15.54 21.63
C ASN A 553 -22.85 -15.47 22.16
N GLY A 554 -22.42 -14.30 22.66
CA GLY A 554 -21.13 -14.14 23.33
C GLY A 554 -21.00 -15.02 24.57
N PHE A 555 -22.06 -15.08 25.37
CA PHE A 555 -22.19 -15.89 26.57
C PHE A 555 -22.15 -17.38 26.22
N GLU A 556 -22.96 -17.85 25.27
CA GLU A 556 -22.94 -19.24 24.79
C GLU A 556 -21.55 -19.68 24.33
N LYS A 557 -20.86 -18.82 23.59
CA LYS A 557 -19.51 -19.08 23.08
C LYS A 557 -18.44 -19.08 24.17
N ALA A 558 -18.53 -18.20 25.16
CA ALA A 558 -17.60 -18.13 26.28
C ALA A 558 -17.81 -19.31 27.25
N THR A 559 -19.05 -19.56 27.66
CA THR A 559 -19.44 -20.69 28.50
C THR A 559 -19.15 -22.04 27.81
N GLY A 560 -19.41 -22.15 26.51
CA GLY A 560 -19.08 -23.35 25.73
C GLY A 560 -17.57 -23.63 25.63
N LYS A 561 -16.70 -22.62 25.71
CA LYS A 561 -15.24 -22.84 25.90
C LYS A 561 -14.94 -23.31 27.32
N MET A 562 -15.57 -22.70 28.32
CA MET A 562 -15.33 -23.01 29.73
C MET A 562 -15.69 -24.47 30.06
N LEU A 563 -16.85 -24.95 29.61
CA LEU A 563 -17.28 -26.35 29.71
C LEU A 563 -16.32 -27.33 29.01
N ARG A 564 -15.70 -26.94 27.88
CA ARG A 564 -14.74 -27.81 27.15
C ARG A 564 -13.37 -27.89 27.80
N TYR A 565 -12.88 -26.81 28.40
CA TYR A 565 -11.49 -26.69 28.87
C TYR A 565 -11.31 -26.74 30.39
N LYS A 566 -12.39 -26.60 31.18
CA LYS A 566 -12.36 -26.72 32.64
C LYS A 566 -13.20 -27.93 33.07
N LYS A 567 -12.67 -28.74 33.99
CA LYS A 567 -13.41 -29.81 34.68
C LYS A 567 -13.82 -29.35 36.08
N GLY A 568 -14.98 -29.81 36.55
CA GLY A 568 -15.51 -29.52 37.87
C GLY A 568 -16.99 -29.17 37.82
N ASN A 569 -17.53 -28.75 38.97
CA ASN A 569 -18.92 -28.35 39.06
C ASN A 569 -19.12 -26.94 38.50
N PHE A 570 -20.30 -26.68 37.94
CA PHE A 570 -20.70 -25.39 37.42
C PHE A 570 -22.06 -24.99 37.94
N LEU A 571 -22.25 -23.70 38.20
CA LEU A 571 -23.51 -23.07 38.50
C LEU A 571 -23.89 -22.15 37.34
N LEU A 572 -25.09 -22.34 36.80
CA LEU A 572 -25.75 -21.36 35.96
C LEU A 572 -26.89 -20.70 36.75
N THR A 573 -26.87 -19.38 36.88
CA THR A 573 -27.99 -18.60 37.40
C THR A 573 -28.60 -17.76 36.28
N GLU A 574 -29.92 -17.87 36.09
CA GLU A 574 -30.73 -16.96 35.28
C GLU A 574 -31.43 -15.97 36.21
N LEU A 575 -31.30 -14.67 35.92
CA LEU A 575 -31.98 -13.58 36.62
C LEU A 575 -33.00 -12.93 35.68
N ASN A 576 -34.16 -12.55 36.19
CA ASN A 576 -35.22 -11.82 35.48
C ASN A 576 -35.84 -10.78 36.42
N VAL A 577 -36.30 -9.64 35.88
CA VAL A 577 -36.93 -8.60 36.70
C VAL A 577 -38.45 -8.80 36.68
N ARG A 578 -39.05 -8.99 37.86
CA ARG A 578 -40.50 -9.15 37.98
C ARG A 578 -41.22 -7.93 37.40
N ASP A 579 -42.15 -8.19 36.49
CA ASP A 579 -42.97 -7.18 35.81
C ASP A 579 -42.18 -6.02 35.16
N PHE A 580 -41.04 -6.30 34.53
CA PHE A 580 -40.24 -5.24 33.88
C PHE A 580 -41.02 -4.42 32.83
N SER A 581 -42.04 -5.00 32.20
CA SER A 581 -42.97 -4.28 31.31
C SER A 581 -43.79 -3.21 32.04
N PHE A 582 -44.14 -3.43 33.31
CA PHE A 582 -44.80 -2.46 34.19
C PHE A 582 -43.87 -1.29 34.53
N ILE A 583 -42.60 -1.59 34.83
CA ILE A 583 -41.55 -0.57 35.05
C ILE A 583 -41.41 0.32 33.82
N ASN A 584 -41.29 -0.26 32.62
CA ASN A 584 -41.24 0.49 31.36
C ASN A 584 -42.50 1.34 31.12
N ARG A 585 -43.69 0.84 31.50
CA ARG A 585 -44.97 1.55 31.32
C ARG A 585 -45.14 2.74 32.26
N ILE A 586 -44.63 2.66 33.50
CA ILE A 586 -44.71 3.76 34.48
C ILE A 586 -43.60 4.79 34.28
N TYR A 587 -42.35 4.33 34.12
CA TYR A 587 -41.18 5.20 34.17
C TYR A 587 -40.54 5.51 32.80
N GLY A 588 -41.07 4.91 31.73
CA GLY A 588 -40.54 5.04 30.37
C GLY A 588 -39.32 4.16 30.10
N THR A 589 -39.08 3.91 28.82
CA THR A 589 -38.00 3.02 28.33
C THR A 589 -36.60 3.49 28.72
N GLU A 590 -36.34 4.80 28.74
CA GLU A 590 -35.03 5.34 29.17
C GLU A 590 -34.69 5.00 30.64
N LYS A 591 -35.70 4.92 31.51
CA LYS A 591 -35.49 4.52 32.92
C LYS A 591 -35.31 3.01 33.02
N GLY A 592 -36.04 2.23 32.23
CA GLY A 592 -35.80 0.80 32.05
C GLY A 592 -34.36 0.49 31.62
N ASP A 593 -33.86 1.18 30.59
CA ASP A 593 -32.49 1.02 30.10
C ASP A 593 -31.44 1.37 31.18
N LYS A 594 -31.66 2.41 31.99
CA LYS A 594 -30.81 2.74 33.14
C LYS A 594 -30.79 1.62 34.19
N ILE A 595 -31.96 1.06 34.52
CA ILE A 595 -32.07 -0.07 35.46
C ILE A 595 -31.31 -1.30 34.94
N LEU A 596 -31.43 -1.62 33.65
CA LEU A 596 -30.69 -2.74 33.01
C LEU A 596 -29.17 -2.52 33.03
N ILE A 597 -28.71 -1.29 32.80
CA ILE A 597 -27.30 -0.91 32.97
C ILE A 597 -26.85 -1.06 34.43
N SER A 598 -27.68 -0.65 35.39
CA SER A 598 -27.39 -0.75 36.82
C SER A 598 -27.32 -2.21 37.30
N ILE A 599 -28.23 -3.08 36.83
CA ILE A 599 -28.15 -4.55 37.03
C ILE A 599 -26.83 -5.10 36.49
N ALA A 600 -26.49 -4.82 35.23
CA ALA A 600 -25.26 -5.32 34.62
C ALA A 600 -23.99 -4.84 35.35
N LYS A 601 -23.97 -3.58 35.81
CA LYS A 601 -22.86 -3.05 36.63
C LYS A 601 -22.70 -3.80 37.94
N GLN A 602 -23.78 -4.10 38.66
CA GLN A 602 -23.71 -4.85 39.92
C GLN A 602 -23.25 -6.30 39.68
N ILE A 603 -23.78 -6.96 38.65
CA ILE A 603 -23.32 -8.30 38.24
C ILE A 603 -21.81 -8.28 37.91
N MET A 604 -21.33 -7.27 37.16
CA MET A 604 -19.90 -7.10 36.89
C MET A 604 -19.05 -6.81 38.13
N GLN A 605 -19.57 -6.07 39.11
CA GLN A 605 -18.84 -5.71 40.33
C GLN A 605 -18.68 -6.92 41.26
N CYS A 606 -19.73 -7.72 41.43
CA CYS A 606 -19.70 -8.95 42.25
C CYS A 606 -18.88 -10.04 41.55
N TYR A 607 -19.25 -10.40 40.31
CA TYR A 607 -18.77 -11.62 39.66
C TYR A 607 -17.68 -11.40 38.60
N GLY A 608 -17.55 -10.20 38.04
CA GLY A 608 -16.70 -9.93 36.87
C GLY A 608 -15.18 -10.01 37.11
N LYS A 609 -14.73 -10.14 38.36
CA LYS A 609 -13.32 -10.35 38.73
C LYS A 609 -12.94 -11.84 38.86
N HIS A 610 -13.92 -12.75 38.85
CA HIS A 610 -13.68 -14.18 39.03
C HIS A 610 -13.19 -14.81 37.72
N LYS A 611 -12.03 -15.48 37.76
CA LYS A 611 -11.34 -16.01 36.56
C LYS A 611 -12.09 -17.14 35.85
N ASP A 612 -12.98 -17.83 36.56
CA ASP A 612 -13.81 -18.92 36.05
C ASP A 612 -15.31 -18.53 36.10
N THR A 613 -15.64 -17.30 35.68
CA THR A 613 -17.03 -16.80 35.57
C THR A 613 -17.27 -16.10 34.23
N VAL A 614 -18.44 -16.33 33.64
CA VAL A 614 -18.94 -15.73 32.39
C VAL A 614 -20.27 -15.03 32.68
N LEU A 615 -20.40 -13.78 32.23
CA LEU A 615 -21.57 -12.92 32.46
C LEU A 615 -22.22 -12.55 31.13
N GLY A 616 -23.53 -12.71 31.01
CA GLY A 616 -24.27 -12.41 29.78
C GLY A 616 -25.63 -11.79 30.01
N ARG A 617 -26.14 -11.10 28.99
CA ARG A 617 -27.52 -10.64 28.90
C ARG A 617 -28.26 -11.47 27.85
N GLY A 618 -29.42 -11.98 28.24
CA GLY A 618 -30.37 -12.67 27.36
C GLY A 618 -31.25 -11.70 26.59
N TYR A 619 -32.47 -12.15 26.27
CA TYR A 619 -33.49 -11.27 25.70
C TYR A 619 -34.13 -10.40 26.79
N ALA A 620 -34.50 -9.15 26.43
CA ALA A 620 -35.12 -8.17 27.32
C ALA A 620 -34.35 -7.94 28.64
N ASP A 621 -34.93 -8.36 29.76
CA ASP A 621 -34.49 -8.15 31.14
C ASP A 621 -33.83 -9.39 31.77
N ASN A 622 -33.56 -10.42 30.96
CA ASN A 622 -32.90 -11.64 31.43
C ASN A 622 -31.37 -11.49 31.46
N PHE A 623 -30.75 -11.94 32.54
CA PHE A 623 -29.30 -11.98 32.71
C PHE A 623 -28.84 -13.38 33.11
N TYR A 624 -27.60 -13.73 32.74
CA TYR A 624 -27.01 -15.04 33.01
C TYR A 624 -25.64 -14.90 33.68
N ILE A 625 -25.42 -15.70 34.71
CA ILE A 625 -24.17 -15.83 35.43
C ILE A 625 -23.78 -17.31 35.36
N PHE A 626 -22.66 -17.63 34.73
CA PHE A 626 -22.14 -19.00 34.67
C PHE A 626 -20.77 -19.06 35.32
N GLN A 627 -20.65 -19.79 36.42
CA GLN A 627 -19.41 -19.86 37.19
C GLN A 627 -19.03 -21.29 37.56
N ARG A 628 -17.73 -21.55 37.66
CA ARG A 628 -17.21 -22.81 38.19
C ARG A 628 -17.23 -22.76 39.71
N ILE A 629 -17.90 -23.73 40.32
CA ILE A 629 -18.02 -23.88 41.78
C ILE A 629 -17.14 -25.04 42.23
N GLN A 630 -16.62 -24.97 43.46
CA GLN A 630 -15.78 -26.06 44.00
C GLN A 630 -16.69 -27.19 44.49
N ASP A 631 -17.63 -26.87 45.37
CA ASP A 631 -18.60 -27.82 45.93
C ASP A 631 -20.00 -27.67 45.32
N LYS A 632 -20.77 -28.76 45.32
CA LYS A 632 -22.22 -28.74 45.00
C LYS A 632 -23.09 -28.30 46.19
N GLU A 633 -22.48 -27.90 47.30
CA GLU A 633 -23.14 -27.64 48.59
C GLU A 633 -23.89 -26.30 48.66
N SER A 634 -24.82 -26.25 49.61
CA SER A 634 -25.70 -25.11 49.92
C SER A 634 -24.96 -23.79 50.10
N SER A 635 -23.72 -23.79 50.60
CA SER A 635 -22.95 -22.56 50.87
C SER A 635 -22.79 -21.66 49.64
N CYS A 636 -22.51 -22.23 48.46
CA CYS A 636 -22.40 -21.43 47.23
C CYS A 636 -23.75 -20.84 46.79
N LEU A 637 -24.85 -21.55 47.06
CA LEU A 637 -26.21 -21.14 46.70
C LEU A 637 -26.74 -20.06 47.67
N ASN A 638 -26.50 -20.23 48.98
CA ASN A 638 -26.84 -19.25 50.02
C ASN A 638 -26.08 -17.92 49.82
N ASN A 639 -24.81 -17.99 49.39
CA ASN A 639 -24.04 -16.80 49.03
C ASN A 639 -24.66 -16.10 47.81
N MET A 640 -25.01 -16.86 46.76
CA MET A 640 -25.66 -16.34 45.55
C MET A 640 -27.00 -15.65 45.87
N GLU A 641 -27.82 -16.26 46.72
CA GLU A 641 -29.09 -15.69 47.20
C GLU A 641 -28.87 -14.35 47.94
N SER A 642 -27.90 -14.32 48.85
CA SER A 642 -27.52 -13.12 49.61
C SER A 642 -27.01 -12.00 48.70
N GLU A 643 -26.18 -12.33 47.71
CA GLU A 643 -25.62 -11.39 46.73
C GLU A 643 -26.70 -10.82 45.79
N ILE A 644 -27.69 -11.63 45.38
CA ILE A 644 -28.84 -11.18 44.59
C ILE A 644 -29.75 -10.25 45.40
N SER A 645 -29.99 -10.58 46.68
CA SER A 645 -30.78 -9.73 47.59
C SER A 645 -30.12 -8.35 47.79
N LEU A 646 -28.81 -8.32 48.09
CA LEU A 646 -28.03 -7.08 48.20
C LEU A 646 -28.01 -6.28 46.89
N MET A 647 -27.91 -6.96 45.74
CA MET A 647 -27.97 -6.33 44.42
C MET A 647 -29.31 -5.64 44.17
N GLN A 648 -30.42 -6.32 44.45
CA GLN A 648 -31.77 -5.77 44.34
C GLN A 648 -31.92 -4.50 45.19
N ASP A 649 -31.47 -4.56 46.44
CA ASP A 649 -31.51 -3.44 47.40
C ASP A 649 -30.69 -2.23 46.94
N MET A 650 -29.46 -2.47 46.45
CA MET A 650 -28.59 -1.40 45.95
C MET A 650 -29.19 -0.71 44.73
N ILE A 651 -29.74 -1.47 43.78
CA ILE A 651 -30.33 -0.92 42.55
C ILE A 651 -31.63 -0.19 42.86
N GLY A 652 -32.48 -0.74 43.73
CA GLY A 652 -33.72 -0.10 44.17
C GLY A 652 -33.45 1.26 44.83
N LYS A 653 -32.45 1.34 45.71
CA LYS A 653 -31.99 2.59 46.33
C LYS A 653 -31.39 3.57 45.32
N SER A 654 -30.52 3.11 44.40
CA SER A 654 -29.86 4.01 43.44
C SER A 654 -30.81 4.56 42.37
N GLU A 655 -31.79 3.77 41.95
CA GLU A 655 -32.75 4.15 40.91
C GLU A 655 -34.06 4.73 41.47
N ASN A 656 -34.23 4.73 42.80
CA ASN A 656 -35.45 5.13 43.51
C ASN A 656 -36.71 4.39 43.02
N ILE A 657 -36.62 3.06 42.96
CA ILE A 657 -37.72 2.16 42.58
C ILE A 657 -37.74 0.92 43.48
N HIS A 658 -38.92 0.30 43.63
CA HIS A 658 -38.97 -1.07 44.12
C HIS A 658 -38.66 -2.02 42.96
N LEU A 659 -37.50 -2.67 43.02
CA LEU A 659 -37.12 -3.74 42.09
C LEU A 659 -37.36 -5.10 42.76
N VAL A 660 -37.75 -6.12 42.00
CA VAL A 660 -37.70 -7.53 42.44
C VAL A 660 -37.02 -8.37 41.35
N ILE A 661 -35.95 -9.09 41.72
CA ILE A 661 -35.18 -9.93 40.81
C ILE A 661 -35.49 -11.40 41.12
N LYS A 662 -36.20 -12.09 40.23
CA LYS A 662 -36.39 -13.54 40.31
C LYS A 662 -35.16 -14.24 39.75
N SER A 663 -34.62 -15.19 40.51
CA SER A 663 -33.46 -15.99 40.14
C SER A 663 -33.76 -17.48 40.14
N GLY A 664 -33.19 -18.19 39.18
CA GLY A 664 -33.25 -19.65 39.08
C GLY A 664 -31.89 -20.24 38.75
N ASN A 665 -31.53 -21.30 39.45
CA ASN A 665 -30.17 -21.82 39.50
C ASN A 665 -30.12 -23.27 39.01
N ALA A 666 -29.15 -23.62 38.19
CA ALA A 666 -28.91 -24.99 37.73
C ALA A 666 -27.46 -25.39 38.00
N VAL A 667 -27.28 -26.45 38.79
CA VAL A 667 -25.96 -27.06 39.05
C VAL A 667 -25.70 -28.15 38.01
N SER A 668 -24.45 -28.21 37.53
CA SER A 668 -23.96 -29.17 36.55
C SER A 668 -22.60 -29.73 36.99
N ASP A 669 -22.26 -30.94 36.55
CA ASP A 669 -20.90 -31.49 36.63
C ASP A 669 -20.08 -31.26 35.34
N GLY A 670 -20.64 -30.51 34.39
CA GLY A 670 -20.06 -30.23 33.08
C GLY A 670 -20.39 -31.25 31.99
N SER A 671 -21.20 -32.28 32.28
CA SER A 671 -21.64 -33.26 31.27
C SER A 671 -22.75 -32.73 30.34
N GLU A 672 -23.60 -31.82 30.82
CA GLU A 672 -24.73 -31.32 30.04
C GLU A 672 -24.38 -30.16 29.08
N SER A 673 -25.14 -30.05 28.00
CA SER A 673 -25.06 -28.88 27.12
C SER A 673 -25.59 -27.62 27.81
N LEU A 674 -25.00 -26.46 27.51
CA LEU A 674 -25.47 -25.17 28.05
C LEU A 674 -26.96 -24.91 27.80
N LYS A 675 -27.51 -25.37 26.67
CA LYS A 675 -28.94 -25.23 26.36
C LYS A 675 -29.83 -25.95 27.39
N ILE A 676 -29.39 -27.10 27.88
CA ILE A 676 -30.08 -27.82 28.97
C ILE A 676 -29.97 -27.03 30.27
N LEU A 677 -28.79 -26.48 30.58
CA LEU A 677 -28.59 -25.69 31.79
C LEU A 677 -29.46 -24.42 31.80
N ILE A 678 -29.49 -23.66 30.69
CA ILE A 678 -30.37 -22.49 30.53
C ILE A 678 -31.84 -22.91 30.72
N SER A 679 -32.27 -24.01 30.09
CA SER A 679 -33.63 -24.51 30.27
C SER A 679 -33.94 -24.86 31.73
N ARG A 680 -33.01 -25.46 32.47
CA ARG A 680 -33.17 -25.82 33.89
C ARG A 680 -33.18 -24.59 34.81
N ALA A 681 -32.28 -23.63 34.58
CA ALA A 681 -32.20 -22.39 35.34
C ALA A 681 -33.47 -21.54 35.14
N GLY A 682 -33.92 -21.37 33.89
CA GLY A 682 -35.17 -20.69 33.58
C GLY A 682 -36.41 -21.42 34.11
N TYR A 683 -36.37 -22.75 34.20
CA TYR A 683 -37.44 -23.54 34.83
C TYR A 683 -37.52 -23.30 36.33
N ALA A 684 -36.39 -23.37 37.04
CA ALA A 684 -36.31 -23.00 38.46
C ALA A 684 -36.80 -21.56 38.67
N ARG A 685 -36.32 -20.61 37.87
CA ARG A 685 -36.72 -19.19 37.98
C ARG A 685 -38.24 -19.00 37.83
N LYS A 686 -38.88 -19.77 36.95
CA LYS A 686 -40.34 -19.81 36.81
C LYS A 686 -41.04 -20.48 37.99
N SER A 687 -40.38 -21.41 38.70
CA SER A 687 -40.99 -22.04 39.87
C SER A 687 -41.23 -21.05 41.02
N ASN A 688 -40.36 -20.04 41.19
CA ASN A 688 -40.48 -18.93 42.15
C ASN A 688 -41.92 -18.38 42.25
N HIS A 689 -42.58 -18.60 43.39
CA HIS A 689 -43.91 -18.06 43.66
C HIS A 689 -43.84 -16.52 43.81
N ASP A 690 -44.99 -15.85 43.84
CA ASP A 690 -45.03 -14.37 43.90
C ASP A 690 -44.88 -13.79 45.32
N SER A 691 -44.52 -14.64 46.30
CA SER A 691 -44.12 -14.19 47.63
C SER A 691 -42.83 -13.36 47.55
N MET A 692 -42.64 -12.45 48.50
CA MET A 692 -41.39 -11.67 48.60
C MET A 692 -40.17 -12.54 48.95
N VAL A 693 -40.42 -13.73 49.49
CA VAL A 693 -39.41 -14.62 50.10
C VAL A 693 -38.82 -15.59 49.07
N GLU A 694 -39.58 -16.02 48.06
CA GLU A 694 -39.17 -17.10 47.13
C GLU A 694 -38.57 -16.59 45.81
N ASN A 695 -37.75 -15.53 45.87
CA ASN A 695 -37.09 -14.98 44.68
C ASN A 695 -35.82 -15.76 44.26
N PHE A 696 -35.49 -16.84 44.95
CA PHE A 696 -34.36 -17.72 44.67
C PHE A 696 -34.80 -19.19 44.67
N SER A 697 -34.40 -19.93 43.64
CA SER A 697 -34.68 -21.38 43.52
C SER A 697 -33.57 -22.13 42.82
N VAL A 698 -33.51 -23.43 43.05
CA VAL A 698 -32.47 -24.32 42.53
C VAL A 698 -33.12 -25.52 41.86
N TYR A 699 -32.86 -25.71 40.57
CA TYR A 699 -33.42 -26.79 39.79
C TYR A 699 -33.12 -28.15 40.41
N ASN A 700 -34.18 -28.93 40.59
CA ASN A 700 -34.13 -30.36 40.88
C ASN A 700 -35.30 -31.04 40.16
N GLU A 701 -35.26 -32.37 40.02
CA GLU A 701 -36.30 -33.10 39.28
C GLU A 701 -37.67 -33.12 40.01
N GLN A 702 -37.72 -32.85 41.33
CA GLN A 702 -39.00 -32.71 42.05
C GLN A 702 -39.73 -31.41 41.67
N LEU A 703 -39.02 -30.29 41.60
CA LEU A 703 -39.56 -29.02 41.10
C LEU A 703 -40.07 -29.16 39.66
N LYS A 704 -39.36 -29.94 38.84
CA LYS A 704 -39.81 -30.27 37.48
C LYS A 704 -41.12 -31.06 37.49
N ALA A 705 -41.19 -32.18 38.23
CA ALA A 705 -42.44 -32.95 38.33
C ALA A 705 -43.60 -32.13 38.92
N GLN A 706 -43.34 -31.24 39.88
CA GLN A 706 -44.33 -30.36 40.47
C GLN A 706 -44.87 -29.35 39.45
N ARG A 707 -44.02 -28.65 38.69
CA ARG A 707 -44.45 -27.64 37.73
C ARG A 707 -45.04 -28.24 36.45
N GLU A 708 -44.57 -29.41 35.99
CA GLU A 708 -45.26 -30.17 34.93
C GLU A 708 -46.68 -30.58 35.37
N ASN A 709 -46.87 -30.89 36.67
CA ASN A 709 -48.20 -31.11 37.23
C ASN A 709 -49.04 -29.82 37.35
N GLU A 710 -48.47 -28.71 37.78
CA GLU A 710 -49.17 -27.40 37.80
C GLU A 710 -49.64 -27.03 36.38
N GLU A 711 -48.76 -27.12 35.38
CA GLU A 711 -49.10 -26.87 33.97
C GLU A 711 -50.18 -27.84 33.45
N PHE A 712 -50.15 -29.13 33.84
CA PHE A 712 -51.24 -30.07 33.48
C PHE A 712 -52.59 -29.60 34.04
N ILE A 713 -52.65 -29.18 35.30
CA ILE A 713 -53.88 -28.74 35.95
C ILE A 713 -54.40 -27.44 35.32
N GLU A 714 -53.50 -26.47 35.11
CA GLU A 714 -53.80 -25.17 34.47
C GLU A 714 -54.38 -25.33 33.07
N ASN A 715 -53.80 -26.21 32.24
CA ASN A 715 -54.22 -26.38 30.85
C ASN A 715 -55.51 -27.20 30.68
N ASN A 716 -55.86 -28.06 31.63
CA ASN A 716 -57.00 -28.99 31.49
C ASN A 716 -58.26 -28.60 32.28
N ILE A 717 -58.18 -27.67 33.25
CA ILE A 717 -59.32 -27.34 34.13
C ILE A 717 -60.60 -26.93 33.41
N GLU A 718 -60.54 -26.12 32.35
CA GLU A 718 -61.74 -25.67 31.63
C GLU A 718 -62.39 -26.79 30.81
N GLU A 719 -61.59 -27.68 30.22
CA GLU A 719 -62.11 -28.86 29.53
C GLU A 719 -62.71 -29.85 30.54
N ALA A 720 -62.04 -30.08 31.67
CA ALA A 720 -62.49 -31.00 32.72
C ALA A 720 -63.82 -30.55 33.37
N LEU A 721 -64.01 -29.25 33.62
CA LEU A 721 -65.29 -28.68 34.07
C LEU A 721 -66.41 -28.88 33.03
N LYS A 722 -66.10 -28.67 31.75
CA LYS A 722 -67.06 -28.82 30.64
C LYS A 722 -67.45 -30.28 30.38
N ASN A 723 -66.52 -31.20 30.60
CA ASN A 723 -66.70 -32.65 30.39
C ASN A 723 -67.32 -33.37 31.61
N GLU A 724 -67.74 -32.64 32.66
CA GLU A 724 -68.24 -33.18 33.93
C GLU A 724 -67.25 -34.16 34.61
N GLU A 725 -65.93 -33.94 34.47
CA GLU A 725 -64.88 -34.77 35.10
C GLU A 725 -64.77 -34.56 36.62
N PHE A 726 -65.36 -33.48 37.14
CA PHE A 726 -65.46 -33.20 38.57
C PHE A 726 -66.77 -33.78 39.14
N MET A 727 -66.63 -34.64 40.15
CA MET A 727 -67.73 -35.28 40.87
C MET A 727 -67.78 -34.73 42.30
N VAL A 728 -68.99 -34.57 42.85
CA VAL A 728 -69.18 -34.23 44.26
C VAL A 728 -69.50 -35.51 45.05
N TYR A 729 -68.75 -35.71 46.13
CA TYR A 729 -69.02 -36.72 47.15
C TYR A 729 -69.51 -36.02 48.41
N TYR A 730 -70.31 -36.69 49.22
CA TYR A 730 -70.96 -36.14 50.41
C TYR A 730 -70.51 -36.93 51.64
N GLN A 731 -69.87 -36.28 52.61
CA GLN A 731 -69.51 -36.94 53.87
C GLN A 731 -70.53 -36.63 54.96
N PRO A 732 -71.27 -37.62 55.49
CA PRO A 732 -72.29 -37.37 56.51
C PRO A 732 -71.73 -36.75 57.80
N LYS A 733 -72.45 -35.76 58.33
CA LYS A 733 -72.30 -35.17 59.67
C LYS A 733 -73.35 -35.78 60.60
N THR A 734 -72.95 -36.36 61.72
CA THR A 734 -73.83 -37.07 62.66
C THR A 734 -74.01 -36.28 63.96
N CYS A 735 -75.26 -36.12 64.42
CA CYS A 735 -75.55 -35.51 65.72
C CYS A 735 -75.18 -36.48 66.85
N LEU A 736 -74.26 -36.08 67.72
CA LEU A 736 -73.72 -36.98 68.76
C LEU A 736 -74.74 -37.32 69.85
N ASP A 737 -75.68 -36.43 70.14
CA ASP A 737 -76.80 -36.69 71.05
C ASP A 737 -77.74 -37.76 70.45
N LYS A 738 -78.36 -37.44 69.31
CA LYS A 738 -79.42 -38.24 68.68
C LYS A 738 -78.95 -39.48 67.92
N GLN A 739 -77.67 -39.55 67.54
CA GLN A 739 -77.08 -40.56 66.64
C GLN A 739 -77.81 -40.68 65.29
N THR A 740 -78.33 -39.56 64.78
CA THR A 740 -78.93 -39.44 63.45
C THR A 740 -78.08 -38.51 62.58
N ILE A 741 -78.22 -38.63 61.25
CA ILE A 741 -77.66 -37.63 60.34
C ILE A 741 -78.22 -36.23 60.65
N CYS A 742 -77.37 -35.20 60.57
CA CYS A 742 -77.76 -33.81 60.76
C CYS A 742 -77.17 -32.85 59.71
N GLY A 743 -76.39 -33.35 58.76
CA GLY A 743 -75.83 -32.61 57.64
C GLY A 743 -74.89 -33.48 56.80
N ALA A 744 -74.21 -32.88 55.83
CA ALA A 744 -73.05 -33.47 55.16
C ALA A 744 -72.15 -32.40 54.54
N GLU A 745 -70.86 -32.70 54.36
CA GLU A 745 -69.94 -31.84 53.62
C GLU A 745 -69.84 -32.26 52.15
N ALA A 746 -69.87 -31.30 51.22
CA ALA A 746 -69.65 -31.52 49.79
C ALA A 746 -68.15 -31.48 49.43
N LEU A 747 -67.61 -32.65 49.11
CA LEU A 747 -66.21 -32.90 48.84
C LEU A 747 -65.98 -33.20 47.36
N VAL A 748 -65.32 -32.29 46.66
CA VAL A 748 -65.01 -32.43 45.22
C VAL A 748 -63.95 -33.51 44.95
N ARG A 749 -64.10 -34.24 43.85
CA ARG A 749 -63.18 -35.27 43.35
C ARG A 749 -63.01 -35.13 41.84
N TRP A 750 -61.78 -35.04 41.35
CA TRP A 750 -61.54 -34.97 39.90
C TRP A 750 -61.18 -36.34 39.35
N LYS A 751 -62.01 -36.85 38.43
CA LYS A 751 -61.75 -38.08 37.67
C LYS A 751 -61.34 -37.70 36.25
N SER A 752 -60.05 -37.42 36.11
CA SER A 752 -59.42 -37.17 34.82
C SER A 752 -59.36 -38.45 33.98
N LYS A 753 -59.05 -38.29 32.68
CA LYS A 753 -58.81 -39.39 31.72
C LYS A 753 -57.72 -40.36 32.21
N ASP A 754 -56.72 -39.85 32.93
CA ASP A 754 -55.59 -40.61 33.49
C ASP A 754 -55.87 -41.19 34.89
N GLY A 755 -57.05 -40.97 35.47
CA GLY A 755 -57.47 -41.50 36.77
C GLY A 755 -57.96 -40.45 37.77
N LEU A 756 -58.06 -40.84 39.04
CA LEU A 756 -58.51 -39.96 40.11
C LEU A 756 -57.37 -39.02 40.55
N VAL A 757 -57.54 -37.72 40.34
CA VAL A 757 -56.64 -36.68 40.86
C VAL A 757 -57.15 -36.27 42.25
N PRO A 758 -56.33 -36.38 43.31
CA PRO A 758 -56.77 -36.07 44.66
C PRO A 758 -56.82 -34.54 44.91
N PRO A 759 -57.69 -34.04 45.81
CA PRO A 759 -57.93 -32.61 45.98
C PRO A 759 -56.71 -31.78 46.37
N ASP A 760 -55.86 -32.32 47.25
CA ASP A 760 -54.57 -31.77 47.68
C ASP A 760 -53.61 -31.48 46.50
N ARG A 761 -53.74 -32.21 45.38
CA ARG A 761 -52.92 -32.05 44.18
C ARG A 761 -53.43 -30.97 43.23
N PHE A 762 -54.73 -30.65 43.22
CA PHE A 762 -55.30 -29.67 42.28
C PHE A 762 -55.84 -28.39 42.92
N ILE A 763 -56.45 -28.44 44.10
CA ILE A 763 -57.00 -27.25 44.77
C ILE A 763 -55.92 -26.18 44.98
N PRO A 764 -54.73 -26.46 45.53
CA PRO A 764 -53.69 -25.44 45.72
C PRO A 764 -53.22 -24.77 44.42
N VAL A 765 -53.25 -25.49 43.29
CA VAL A 765 -52.88 -24.95 41.98
C VAL A 765 -53.98 -24.02 41.45
N LEU A 766 -55.24 -24.41 41.60
CA LEU A 766 -56.38 -23.55 41.24
C LEU A 766 -56.47 -22.32 42.15
N GLU A 767 -56.13 -22.45 43.44
CA GLU A 767 -56.05 -21.33 44.41
C GLU A 767 -54.93 -20.35 44.06
N LYS A 768 -53.76 -20.87 43.67
CA LYS A 768 -52.58 -20.10 43.25
C LYS A 768 -52.89 -19.25 42.01
N ASN A 769 -53.61 -19.82 41.06
CA ASN A 769 -53.89 -19.22 39.76
C ASN A 769 -55.25 -18.48 39.68
N GLY A 770 -56.00 -18.39 40.78
CA GLY A 770 -57.30 -17.72 40.84
C GLY A 770 -58.42 -18.43 40.07
N LEU A 771 -58.22 -19.69 39.69
CA LEU A 771 -59.17 -20.50 38.93
C LEU A 771 -60.10 -21.33 39.82
N VAL A 772 -59.78 -21.47 41.11
CA VAL A 772 -60.57 -22.26 42.08
C VAL A 772 -62.02 -21.81 42.14
N GLY A 773 -62.29 -20.51 41.96
CA GLY A 773 -63.65 -19.99 41.99
C GLY A 773 -64.56 -20.47 40.85
N LYS A 774 -64.01 -20.96 39.73
CA LYS A 774 -64.78 -21.66 38.69
C LYS A 774 -65.21 -23.05 39.17
N LEU A 775 -64.36 -23.72 39.95
CA LEU A 775 -64.64 -25.02 40.54
C LEU A 775 -65.67 -24.91 41.67
N ASP A 776 -65.53 -23.95 42.58
CA ASP A 776 -66.51 -23.66 43.62
C ASP A 776 -67.92 -23.51 43.03
N ASN A 777 -68.07 -22.66 42.01
CA ASN A 777 -69.35 -22.43 41.34
C ASN A 777 -69.93 -23.71 40.70
N TYR A 778 -69.08 -24.54 40.08
CA TYR A 778 -69.49 -25.83 39.54
C TYR A 778 -69.97 -26.80 40.64
N VAL A 779 -69.28 -26.82 41.78
CA VAL A 779 -69.69 -27.62 42.96
C VAL A 779 -71.03 -27.12 43.50
N TYR A 780 -71.21 -25.81 43.67
CA TYR A 780 -72.48 -25.22 44.14
C TYR A 780 -73.65 -25.60 43.22
N GLU A 781 -73.49 -25.43 41.91
CA GLU A 781 -74.50 -25.79 40.92
C GLU A 781 -74.82 -27.30 40.92
N THR A 782 -73.79 -28.14 41.06
CA THR A 782 -73.94 -29.60 41.14
C THR A 782 -74.71 -30.01 42.40
N VAL A 783 -74.35 -29.46 43.57
CA VAL A 783 -75.02 -29.76 44.85
C VAL A 783 -76.46 -29.27 44.84
N PHE A 784 -76.74 -28.07 44.34
CA PHE A 784 -78.13 -27.56 44.30
C PHE A 784 -78.99 -28.33 43.29
N LYS A 785 -78.43 -28.74 42.14
CA LYS A 785 -79.09 -29.66 41.19
C LYS A 785 -79.42 -31.00 41.86
N TYR A 786 -78.52 -31.54 42.68
CA TYR A 786 -78.75 -32.77 43.45
C TYR A 786 -79.82 -32.60 44.54
N MET A 787 -79.75 -31.53 45.35
CA MET A 787 -80.74 -31.23 46.40
C MET A 787 -82.14 -30.98 45.81
N ASN A 788 -82.23 -30.33 44.65
CA ASN A 788 -83.50 -30.16 43.93
C ASN A 788 -84.09 -31.52 43.52
N ARG A 789 -83.25 -32.44 43.01
CA ARG A 789 -83.67 -33.81 42.69
C ARG A 789 -84.15 -34.57 43.94
N LEU A 790 -83.46 -34.45 45.07
CA LEU A 790 -83.89 -35.05 46.35
C LEU A 790 -85.29 -34.54 46.77
N MET A 791 -85.54 -33.23 46.69
CA MET A 791 -86.87 -32.66 46.98
C MET A 791 -87.95 -33.17 46.02
N ALA A 792 -87.66 -33.24 44.72
CA ALA A 792 -88.60 -33.77 43.72
C ALA A 792 -88.92 -35.26 43.95
N GLU A 793 -87.99 -36.01 44.54
CA GLU A 793 -88.13 -37.42 44.92
C GLU A 793 -88.71 -37.62 46.34
N ASN A 794 -89.11 -36.54 47.04
CA ASN A 794 -89.58 -36.53 48.43
C ASN A 794 -88.58 -37.11 49.46
N VAL A 795 -87.28 -37.06 49.17
CA VAL A 795 -86.23 -37.41 50.13
C VAL A 795 -86.04 -36.22 51.09
N PRO A 796 -85.94 -36.44 52.42
CA PRO A 796 -85.62 -35.38 53.37
C PRO A 796 -84.30 -34.68 53.02
N LEU A 797 -84.27 -33.35 53.09
CA LEU A 797 -83.02 -32.60 52.99
C LEU A 797 -82.35 -32.50 54.36
N VAL A 798 -81.03 -32.70 54.36
CA VAL A 798 -80.13 -32.28 55.43
C VAL A 798 -79.30 -31.08 54.95
N PRO A 799 -78.79 -30.22 55.84
CA PRO A 799 -77.83 -29.18 55.46
C PRO A 799 -76.63 -29.77 54.73
N VAL A 800 -76.26 -29.18 53.60
CA VAL A 800 -75.04 -29.50 52.87
C VAL A 800 -74.09 -28.32 52.99
N SER A 801 -72.86 -28.63 53.39
CA SER A 801 -71.81 -27.66 53.66
C SER A 801 -70.89 -27.54 52.45
N LEU A 802 -70.60 -26.30 52.06
CA LEU A 802 -69.93 -25.93 50.82
C LEU A 802 -68.71 -25.07 51.14
N ASN A 803 -67.53 -25.54 50.76
CA ASN A 803 -66.28 -24.81 50.92
C ASN A 803 -66.25 -23.53 50.08
N ILE A 804 -65.85 -22.40 50.68
CA ILE A 804 -65.54 -21.14 49.98
C ILE A 804 -64.03 -21.01 49.82
N SER A 805 -63.53 -21.19 48.60
CA SER A 805 -62.12 -21.01 48.30
C SER A 805 -61.79 -19.51 48.15
N ARG A 806 -60.64 -19.08 48.69
CA ARG A 806 -59.99 -17.74 48.57
C ARG A 806 -60.90 -16.58 48.12
N LEU A 807 -61.20 -15.67 49.06
CA LEU A 807 -62.04 -14.47 48.88
C LEU A 807 -61.45 -13.33 48.02
N ASN A 808 -60.77 -13.64 46.92
CA ASN A 808 -60.37 -12.68 45.88
C ASN A 808 -61.57 -12.19 45.02
N TYR A 809 -62.79 -12.58 45.38
CA TYR A 809 -64.02 -12.19 44.71
C TYR A 809 -64.42 -10.74 45.01
N ASN A 810 -65.13 -10.14 44.06
CA ASN A 810 -66.08 -9.10 44.42
C ASN A 810 -67.20 -9.76 45.26
N LEU A 811 -67.19 -9.54 46.58
CA LEU A 811 -68.12 -10.16 47.53
C LEU A 811 -69.59 -10.02 47.13
N LYS A 812 -69.95 -8.88 46.52
CA LYS A 812 -71.31 -8.64 46.03
C LYS A 812 -71.66 -9.61 44.90
N ALA A 813 -70.78 -9.76 43.92
CA ALA A 813 -70.98 -10.67 42.79
C ALA A 813 -71.02 -12.15 43.23
N PHE A 814 -70.24 -12.53 44.25
CA PHE A 814 -70.30 -13.87 44.85
C PHE A 814 -71.69 -14.16 45.43
N ILE A 815 -72.21 -13.26 46.28
CA ILE A 815 -73.51 -13.41 46.93
C ILE A 815 -74.65 -13.37 45.91
N GLU A 816 -74.59 -12.45 44.92
CA GLU A 816 -75.55 -12.38 43.82
C GLU A 816 -75.59 -13.69 43.00
N ASN A 817 -74.42 -14.25 42.69
CA ASN A 817 -74.31 -15.52 41.97
C ASN A 817 -74.87 -16.69 42.79
N LEU A 818 -74.50 -16.80 44.08
CA LEU A 818 -75.00 -17.86 44.97
C LEU A 818 -76.53 -17.78 45.12
N ASN A 819 -77.08 -16.57 45.33
CA ASN A 819 -78.53 -16.32 45.35
C ASN A 819 -79.20 -16.69 44.02
N SER A 820 -78.56 -16.45 42.88
CA SER A 820 -79.11 -16.83 41.57
C SER A 820 -79.22 -18.35 41.39
N LEU A 821 -78.22 -19.11 41.87
CA LEU A 821 -78.24 -20.57 41.86
C LEU A 821 -79.29 -21.12 42.84
N VAL A 822 -79.38 -20.54 44.04
CA VAL A 822 -80.41 -20.85 45.03
C VAL A 822 -81.82 -20.67 44.45
N ALA A 823 -82.07 -19.54 43.77
CA ALA A 823 -83.35 -19.27 43.12
C ALA A 823 -83.62 -20.21 41.93
N LYS A 824 -82.60 -20.49 41.11
CA LYS A 824 -82.67 -21.41 39.95
C LYS A 824 -83.10 -22.83 40.33
N TYR A 825 -82.62 -23.34 41.47
CA TYR A 825 -82.90 -24.69 41.95
C TYR A 825 -83.93 -24.76 43.10
N GLY A 826 -84.42 -23.61 43.57
CA GLY A 826 -85.44 -23.53 44.63
C GLY A 826 -84.98 -24.06 46.00
N ILE A 827 -83.68 -23.99 46.31
CA ILE A 827 -83.14 -24.58 47.54
C ILE A 827 -83.42 -23.68 48.75
N PRO A 828 -84.04 -24.17 49.84
CA PRO A 828 -84.18 -23.38 51.06
C PRO A 828 -82.81 -23.12 51.71
N LYS A 829 -82.41 -21.84 51.84
CA LYS A 829 -81.07 -21.43 52.32
C LYS A 829 -80.63 -22.06 53.65
N ARG A 830 -81.58 -22.39 54.53
CA ARG A 830 -81.34 -23.14 55.79
C ARG A 830 -80.65 -24.51 55.63
N TYR A 831 -80.64 -25.08 54.43
CA TYR A 831 -79.94 -26.32 54.10
C TYR A 831 -78.58 -26.07 53.40
N ILE A 832 -78.11 -24.82 53.38
CA ILE A 832 -76.83 -24.42 52.80
C ILE A 832 -75.98 -23.86 53.94
N GLU A 833 -74.88 -24.54 54.20
CA GLU A 833 -73.83 -24.11 55.13
C GLU A 833 -72.60 -23.74 54.28
N LEU A 834 -71.95 -22.63 54.60
CA LEU A 834 -70.79 -22.12 53.87
C LEU A 834 -69.56 -22.25 54.78
N GLU A 835 -68.56 -23.00 54.35
CA GLU A 835 -67.37 -23.30 55.16
C GLU A 835 -66.23 -22.35 54.75
N ILE A 836 -65.58 -21.73 55.74
CA ILE A 836 -64.46 -20.80 55.56
C ILE A 836 -63.28 -21.26 56.42
N GLU A 837 -62.14 -21.55 55.80
CA GLU A 837 -60.92 -21.98 56.48
C GLU A 837 -60.36 -20.91 57.45
N GLU A 838 -59.88 -21.34 58.62
CA GLU A 838 -59.23 -20.49 59.64
C GLU A 838 -58.16 -19.54 59.06
N ARG A 839 -57.36 -19.99 58.09
CA ARG A 839 -56.28 -19.17 57.51
C ARG A 839 -56.75 -17.91 56.77
N PHE A 840 -58.02 -17.82 56.37
CA PHE A 840 -58.59 -16.61 55.79
C PHE A 840 -59.02 -15.60 56.84
N ALA A 841 -59.38 -16.05 58.04
CA ALA A 841 -59.86 -15.21 59.13
C ALA A 841 -58.79 -14.26 59.68
N GLY A 842 -57.59 -14.76 60.02
CA GLY A 842 -56.56 -13.99 60.75
C GLY A 842 -55.66 -13.07 59.90
N ALA A 843 -56.05 -12.74 58.67
CA ALA A 843 -55.26 -11.90 57.76
C ALA A 843 -55.93 -10.57 57.39
N ASN A 844 -57.23 -10.41 57.66
CA ASN A 844 -58.04 -9.20 57.39
C ASN A 844 -59.40 -9.33 58.13
N ASP A 845 -59.35 -9.43 59.45
CA ASP A 845 -60.48 -9.79 60.32
C ASP A 845 -61.77 -8.99 60.05
N ASP A 846 -61.65 -7.66 59.85
CA ASP A 846 -62.78 -6.76 59.52
C ASP A 846 -63.48 -7.10 58.19
N PHE A 847 -62.72 -7.50 57.15
CA PHE A 847 -63.27 -7.84 55.84
C PHE A 847 -64.03 -9.17 55.88
N ILE A 848 -63.45 -10.16 56.56
CA ILE A 848 -64.09 -11.47 56.77
C ILE A 848 -65.37 -11.30 57.58
N LYS A 849 -65.35 -10.45 58.60
CA LYS A 849 -66.52 -10.13 59.42
C LYS A 849 -67.65 -9.49 58.61
N ASP A 850 -67.40 -8.42 57.85
CA ASP A 850 -68.42 -7.82 56.98
C ASP A 850 -68.93 -8.80 55.92
N PHE A 851 -68.08 -9.70 55.40
CA PHE A 851 -68.52 -10.76 54.49
C PHE A 851 -69.51 -11.72 55.15
N ILE A 852 -69.20 -12.23 56.34
CA ILE A 852 -70.07 -13.16 57.08
C ILE A 852 -71.37 -12.46 57.48
N GLU A 853 -71.31 -11.21 57.95
CA GLU A 853 -72.49 -10.40 58.26
C GLU A 853 -73.39 -10.13 57.03
N ARG A 854 -72.84 -10.17 55.80
CA ARG A 854 -73.64 -10.13 54.56
C ARG A 854 -74.30 -11.48 54.25
N LEU A 855 -73.60 -12.59 54.46
CA LEU A 855 -74.15 -13.93 54.30
C LEU A 855 -75.29 -14.19 55.31
N HIS A 856 -75.14 -13.74 56.55
CA HIS A 856 -76.17 -13.79 57.59
C HIS A 856 -77.40 -12.94 57.26
N ARG A 857 -77.22 -11.73 56.71
CA ARG A 857 -78.32 -10.90 56.19
C ARG A 857 -79.07 -11.53 55.02
N GLU A 858 -78.47 -12.54 54.40
CA GLU A 858 -79.03 -13.34 53.32
C GLU A 858 -79.50 -14.73 53.80
N ASP A 859 -79.67 -14.97 55.11
CA ASP A 859 -80.11 -16.25 55.71
C ASP A 859 -79.21 -17.48 55.42
N PHE A 860 -77.95 -17.29 55.03
CA PHE A 860 -76.98 -18.38 54.95
C PHE A 860 -76.32 -18.63 56.30
N LYS A 861 -76.01 -19.90 56.60
CA LYS A 861 -75.16 -20.26 57.75
C LYS A 861 -73.69 -20.30 57.34
N VAL A 862 -72.80 -19.94 58.26
CA VAL A 862 -71.36 -19.98 58.03
C VAL A 862 -70.67 -20.80 59.12
N SER A 863 -69.84 -21.75 58.70
CA SER A 863 -68.95 -22.53 59.57
C SER A 863 -67.49 -22.12 59.36
N MET A 864 -66.70 -22.20 60.43
CA MET A 864 -65.25 -22.04 60.36
C MET A 864 -64.60 -23.41 60.29
N ASP A 865 -63.77 -23.63 59.27
CA ASP A 865 -63.12 -24.90 59.00
C ASP A 865 -61.65 -24.94 59.47
N ASP A 866 -61.15 -26.16 59.67
CA ASP A 866 -59.75 -26.46 59.99
C ASP A 866 -59.23 -25.76 61.28
N PHE A 867 -60.14 -25.41 62.21
CA PHE A 867 -59.78 -24.65 63.41
C PHE A 867 -58.78 -25.44 64.27
N GLY A 868 -57.64 -24.81 64.57
CA GLY A 868 -56.52 -25.40 65.32
C GLY A 868 -55.37 -25.93 64.46
N SER A 869 -55.51 -25.89 63.13
CA SER A 869 -54.47 -26.34 62.20
C SER A 869 -53.32 -25.33 62.05
N GLY A 870 -53.58 -24.06 62.36
CA GLY A 870 -52.65 -22.92 62.20
C GLY A 870 -52.31 -22.17 63.49
N SER A 871 -52.03 -20.86 63.38
CA SER A 871 -51.73 -19.99 64.53
C SER A 871 -53.01 -19.43 65.17
N SER A 872 -53.84 -20.32 65.72
CA SER A 872 -55.16 -19.99 66.25
C SER A 872 -55.10 -18.98 67.41
N SER A 873 -55.66 -17.79 67.19
CA SER A 873 -55.91 -16.83 68.28
C SER A 873 -57.25 -17.13 68.94
N LEU A 874 -57.26 -17.23 70.28
CA LEU A 874 -58.51 -17.40 71.03
C LEU A 874 -59.48 -16.21 70.82
N ASN A 875 -58.97 -15.02 70.49
CA ASN A 875 -59.79 -13.85 70.15
C ASN A 875 -60.65 -14.07 68.90
N MET A 876 -60.15 -14.87 67.94
CA MET A 876 -60.85 -15.16 66.69
C MET A 876 -62.20 -15.85 66.95
N LEU A 877 -62.26 -16.72 67.97
CA LEU A 877 -63.50 -17.37 68.39
C LEU A 877 -64.54 -16.38 68.94
N SER A 878 -64.11 -15.28 69.57
CA SER A 878 -65.02 -14.24 70.08
C SER A 878 -65.41 -13.18 69.03
N GLU A 879 -64.53 -12.86 68.08
CA GLU A 879 -64.70 -11.70 67.20
C GLU A 879 -65.40 -12.01 65.87
N ILE A 880 -65.26 -13.26 65.37
CA ILE A 880 -65.81 -13.66 64.07
C ILE A 880 -67.21 -14.28 64.24
N PRO A 881 -68.24 -13.78 63.53
CA PRO A 881 -69.63 -14.19 63.71
C PRO A 881 -70.00 -15.49 62.95
N VAL A 882 -69.22 -16.55 63.06
CA VAL A 882 -69.59 -17.89 62.53
C VAL A 882 -70.57 -18.62 63.45
N ASP A 883 -71.47 -19.41 62.86
CA ASP A 883 -72.48 -20.22 63.55
C ASP A 883 -71.90 -21.52 64.15
N ILE A 884 -70.90 -22.09 63.47
CA ILE A 884 -70.32 -23.42 63.73
C ILE A 884 -68.80 -23.33 63.71
N ILE A 885 -68.12 -24.03 64.63
CA ILE A 885 -66.68 -24.26 64.61
C ILE A 885 -66.42 -25.75 64.30
N LYS A 886 -65.67 -26.04 63.25
CA LYS A 886 -65.16 -27.38 62.91
C LYS A 886 -63.75 -27.53 63.51
N PHE A 887 -63.58 -28.43 64.46
CA PHE A 887 -62.28 -28.77 65.05
C PHE A 887 -61.54 -29.78 64.18
N ASP A 888 -60.33 -29.42 63.74
CA ASP A 888 -59.43 -30.31 63.00
C ASP A 888 -59.14 -31.62 63.76
N GLN A 889 -58.98 -32.70 63.00
CA GLN A 889 -58.75 -34.06 63.48
C GLN A 889 -57.55 -34.18 64.43
N ARG A 890 -56.54 -33.29 64.33
CA ARG A 890 -55.37 -33.36 65.23
C ARG A 890 -55.78 -33.14 66.67
N PHE A 891 -56.78 -32.32 66.99
CA PHE A 891 -57.24 -32.15 68.38
C PHE A 891 -57.71 -33.49 68.98
N LEU A 892 -58.47 -34.24 68.19
CA LEU A 892 -59.05 -35.52 68.57
C LEU A 892 -57.95 -36.58 68.77
N HIS A 893 -57.05 -36.73 67.80
CA HIS A 893 -55.91 -37.65 67.91
C HIS A 893 -54.99 -37.30 69.11
N HIS A 894 -54.69 -36.03 69.36
CA HIS A 894 -53.89 -35.66 70.53
C HIS A 894 -54.64 -35.91 71.85
N ALA A 895 -55.96 -35.68 71.90
CA ALA A 895 -56.78 -35.89 73.10
C ALA A 895 -57.04 -37.37 73.45
N GLU A 896 -56.84 -38.30 72.51
CA GLU A 896 -56.82 -39.74 72.79
C GLU A 896 -55.65 -40.10 73.74
N TYR A 897 -54.42 -39.65 73.41
CA TYR A 897 -53.19 -40.04 74.11
C TYR A 897 -52.69 -39.07 75.18
N SER A 898 -53.14 -37.81 75.19
CA SER A 898 -52.68 -36.77 76.12
C SER A 898 -53.82 -36.21 76.96
N GLN A 899 -53.70 -36.36 78.29
CA GLN A 899 -54.64 -35.77 79.25
C GLN A 899 -54.63 -34.23 79.18
N ALA A 900 -53.48 -33.62 78.89
CA ALA A 900 -53.39 -32.17 78.70
C ALA A 900 -54.16 -31.72 77.46
N SER A 901 -53.99 -32.42 76.32
CA SER A 901 -54.72 -32.14 75.08
C SER A 901 -56.22 -32.37 75.23
N ARG A 902 -56.62 -33.38 76.03
CA ARG A 902 -58.03 -33.61 76.41
C ARG A 902 -58.63 -32.46 77.21
N ILE A 903 -57.90 -31.89 78.16
CA ILE A 903 -58.32 -30.70 78.91
C ILE A 903 -58.46 -29.51 77.96
N VAL A 904 -57.52 -29.31 77.03
CA VAL A 904 -57.59 -28.23 76.02
C VAL A 904 -58.85 -28.36 75.15
N LEU A 905 -59.08 -29.52 74.54
CA LEU A 905 -60.27 -29.77 73.70
C LEU A 905 -61.58 -29.58 74.49
N THR A 906 -61.65 -30.08 75.72
CA THR A 906 -62.81 -29.90 76.60
C THR A 906 -63.10 -28.42 76.89
N SER A 907 -62.05 -27.64 77.17
CA SER A 907 -62.16 -26.22 77.47
C SER A 907 -62.56 -25.41 76.23
N MET A 908 -62.00 -25.75 75.05
CA MET A 908 -62.36 -25.11 73.78
C MET A 908 -63.82 -25.35 73.42
N ILE A 909 -64.30 -26.61 73.47
CA ILE A 909 -65.71 -26.96 73.18
C ILE A 909 -66.67 -26.18 74.09
N LYS A 910 -66.41 -26.17 75.41
CA LYS A 910 -67.20 -25.40 76.38
C LYS A 910 -67.20 -23.89 76.11
N MET A 911 -66.06 -23.35 75.70
CA MET A 911 -65.95 -21.93 75.35
C MET A 911 -66.76 -21.60 74.09
N VAL A 912 -66.73 -22.46 73.07
CA VAL A 912 -67.54 -22.29 71.84
C VAL A 912 -69.04 -22.34 72.17
N HIS A 913 -69.49 -23.26 73.05
CA HIS A 913 -70.88 -23.28 73.53
C HIS A 913 -71.27 -22.03 74.33
N ASN A 914 -70.40 -21.52 75.20
CA ASN A 914 -70.63 -20.29 75.96
C ASN A 914 -70.74 -19.05 75.05
N LEU A 915 -70.15 -19.11 73.85
CA LEU A 915 -70.30 -18.10 72.80
C LEU A 915 -71.55 -18.31 71.92
N GLY A 916 -72.40 -19.28 72.24
CA GLY A 916 -73.65 -19.59 71.52
C GLY A 916 -73.47 -20.35 70.22
N LYS A 917 -72.27 -20.88 69.95
CA LYS A 917 -71.90 -21.52 68.68
C LYS A 917 -71.96 -23.05 68.76
N LEU A 918 -72.16 -23.70 67.62
CA LEU A 918 -72.14 -25.16 67.51
C LEU A 918 -70.72 -25.69 67.26
N THR A 919 -70.51 -26.95 67.63
CA THR A 919 -69.22 -27.64 67.49
C THR A 919 -69.36 -28.88 66.61
N VAL A 920 -68.54 -28.96 65.57
CA VAL A 920 -68.27 -30.16 64.77
C VAL A 920 -66.85 -30.60 65.11
N CYS A 921 -66.61 -31.90 65.23
CA CYS A 921 -65.24 -32.43 65.26
C CYS A 921 -65.02 -33.43 64.13
N GLU A 922 -63.91 -33.27 63.43
CA GLU A 922 -63.55 -34.04 62.24
C GLU A 922 -62.57 -35.18 62.54
N GLY A 923 -62.32 -36.05 61.56
CA GLY A 923 -61.43 -37.20 61.73
C GLY A 923 -61.90 -38.23 62.76
N VAL A 924 -63.21 -38.37 62.95
CA VAL A 924 -63.79 -39.37 63.86
C VAL A 924 -63.66 -40.75 63.23
N GLU A 925 -62.63 -41.51 63.58
CA GLU A 925 -62.32 -42.84 63.03
C GLU A 925 -62.72 -44.01 63.94
N THR A 926 -62.84 -43.80 65.26
CA THR A 926 -63.05 -44.90 66.23
C THR A 926 -64.21 -44.64 67.19
N GLU A 927 -64.75 -45.70 67.79
CA GLU A 927 -65.80 -45.60 68.83
C GLU A 927 -65.31 -44.78 70.04
N LYS A 928 -64.03 -44.92 70.43
CA LYS A 928 -63.40 -44.12 71.48
C LYS A 928 -63.41 -42.62 71.18
N HIS A 929 -63.26 -42.22 69.92
CA HIS A 929 -63.39 -40.82 69.52
C HIS A 929 -64.82 -40.33 69.78
N VAL A 930 -65.84 -41.13 69.44
CA VAL A 930 -67.25 -40.81 69.67
C VAL A 930 -67.57 -40.71 71.17
N GLU A 931 -67.09 -41.65 71.98
CA GLU A 931 -67.23 -41.62 73.45
C GLU A 931 -66.58 -40.37 74.05
N LEU A 932 -65.35 -40.05 73.62
CA LEU A 932 -64.63 -38.86 74.06
C LEU A 932 -65.42 -37.59 73.71
N LEU A 933 -65.83 -37.44 72.45
CA LEU A 933 -66.57 -36.28 71.96
C LEU A 933 -67.92 -36.10 72.67
N ARG A 934 -68.65 -37.19 72.95
CA ARG A 934 -69.84 -37.18 73.81
C ARG A 934 -69.53 -36.71 75.23
N SER A 935 -68.47 -37.23 75.86
CA SER A 935 -68.10 -36.88 77.23
C SER A 935 -67.72 -35.40 77.43
N VAL A 936 -67.20 -34.75 76.38
CA VAL A 936 -66.86 -33.32 76.39
C VAL A 936 -67.99 -32.41 75.86
N GLY A 937 -69.11 -32.98 75.41
CA GLY A 937 -70.30 -32.27 74.97
C GLY A 937 -70.32 -31.80 73.52
N CYS A 938 -69.44 -32.30 72.65
CA CYS A 938 -69.42 -31.94 71.23
C CYS A 938 -70.78 -32.22 70.56
N ASN A 939 -71.24 -31.33 69.68
CA ASN A 939 -72.60 -31.43 69.13
C ASN A 939 -72.68 -32.40 67.95
N VAL A 940 -71.68 -32.38 67.08
CA VAL A 940 -71.66 -33.07 65.78
C VAL A 940 -70.30 -33.73 65.56
N ALA A 941 -70.31 -34.91 64.94
CA ALA A 941 -69.11 -35.64 64.54
C ALA A 941 -69.11 -35.92 63.04
N GLN A 942 -67.93 -35.83 62.42
CA GLN A 942 -67.68 -36.16 61.02
C GLN A 942 -66.43 -37.04 60.92
N GLY A 943 -66.51 -38.16 60.20
CA GLY A 943 -65.37 -39.05 60.04
C GLY A 943 -65.71 -40.47 59.60
N TYR A 944 -64.66 -41.25 59.34
CA TYR A 944 -64.74 -42.59 58.75
C TYR A 944 -65.38 -43.65 59.66
N TYR A 945 -65.55 -43.38 60.95
CA TYR A 945 -66.34 -44.21 61.87
C TYR A 945 -67.79 -44.33 61.40
N TYR A 946 -68.38 -43.22 60.95
CA TYR A 946 -69.75 -43.17 60.44
C TYR A 946 -69.79 -43.51 58.95
N SER A 947 -69.03 -42.77 58.14
CA SER A 947 -68.90 -43.06 56.71
C SER A 947 -67.69 -42.36 56.09
N LYS A 948 -67.17 -42.98 55.03
CA LYS A 948 -66.33 -42.28 54.06
C LYS A 948 -67.21 -41.37 53.20
N PRO A 949 -66.66 -40.38 52.48
CA PRO A 949 -67.42 -39.59 51.51
C PRO A 949 -68.15 -40.51 50.51
N LEU A 950 -69.44 -40.29 50.32
CA LEU A 950 -70.35 -41.10 49.51
C LEU A 950 -70.70 -40.40 48.19
N ASN A 951 -70.93 -41.14 47.12
CA ASN A 951 -71.51 -40.54 45.90
C ASN A 951 -73.01 -40.22 46.11
N GLU A 952 -73.62 -39.47 45.18
CA GLU A 952 -75.05 -39.07 45.22
C GLU A 952 -76.05 -40.21 45.50
N ARG A 953 -75.79 -41.43 45.00
CA ARG A 953 -76.68 -42.58 45.17
C ARG A 953 -76.58 -43.14 46.59
N ASP A 954 -75.35 -43.36 47.04
CA ASP A 954 -75.10 -43.97 48.34
C ASP A 954 -75.43 -42.98 49.48
N PHE A 955 -75.20 -41.68 49.26
CA PHE A 955 -75.61 -40.63 50.20
C PHE A 955 -77.14 -40.51 50.34
N LYS A 956 -77.89 -40.60 49.23
CA LYS A 956 -79.36 -40.67 49.27
C LYS A 956 -79.83 -41.88 50.09
N TYR A 957 -79.18 -43.03 49.94
CA TYR A 957 -79.50 -44.23 50.73
C TYR A 957 -79.17 -44.03 52.22
N TYR A 958 -78.05 -43.38 52.52
CA TYR A 958 -77.65 -43.05 53.89
C TYR A 958 -78.69 -42.15 54.59
N ILE A 959 -79.14 -41.06 53.94
CA ILE A 959 -80.21 -40.17 54.46
C ILE A 959 -81.52 -40.91 54.79
N LEU A 960 -81.84 -41.98 54.05
CA LEU A 960 -83.07 -42.75 54.25
C LEU A 960 -82.95 -43.84 55.34
N THR A 961 -81.76 -44.02 55.92
CA THR A 961 -81.45 -45.13 56.83
C THR A 961 -80.82 -44.70 58.17
N HIS A 962 -80.43 -43.43 58.31
CA HIS A 962 -79.75 -42.83 59.46
C HIS A 962 -80.29 -41.42 59.74
#